data_AF-A0AAV7H2F0-F1
#
_entry.id   AF-A0AAV7H2F0-F1
#
_cell.length_a   1.000
_cell.length_b   1.000
_cell.length_c   1.000
_cell.angle_alpha   90.00
_cell.angle_beta   90.00
_cell.angle_gamma   90.00
#
_symmetry.space_group_name_H-M   'P 1'
#
loop_
_entity.id
_entity.type
_entity.pdbx_description
1 polymer ?
#
loop_
_entity_poly.entity_id
_entity_poly.type
_entity_poly.pdbx_seq_one_letter_code
_entity_poly.pdbx_strand_id
1 'polypeptide(L)'
;MGSLSWTYGFTVLQSKMFCYSNRDSSHSKSSKSFYRLEKLRHKAHRQANPMPRICSYYLFSDSMTIRSFIAHSYAGDAVISESPNVEAIPSTGPGLASESFGTRIFRDEYLWSAFEIAEAVGGEVVRWGLSGTISTDTRTLLPGQWFFAISGENSDGHDFVDEALASEKGCVGVIGNRVCRGWENGFIKVDGDTNAALEKMAKSSRNRFRGMVVGLTGSVGKTTTRTMIALALGSLGRIYQTRGNHNAMVGVALTLIGIPLDAKAAVVELGMNRIGEILAEARICCPSVRVILNVGPCHLEYLHSLANVAKAKGELLADAKPGDICVLNGDDPLVLSIPIPPGTMKVLFGRGVGCDVRLILAENIDGGHAVRVIIENNMPTSIINRFKAADKRTPKMVEFKIHGPGLHQAMNACAATAVAVSLGIPLPQIAESLSRFRPAPMRSQMVLTRSGITVINDAYNASPPSMAAAIESLKNLDCTGKRVCILGDMLELGVTEAAAHELVLNLCCHASIGLIMLVGERFLTAAKKLKLLDKIDVVCSSDVESLAPKVTELLALGDVVLVKGSRGMEMGKVVSAINAKLNGKHYCSTSHFSSSYKLNLILRLTLGLVRMNPRGRYPPGIGNGRGGGVEPNVNFYPRGPQLQQHYVERNPAQSQQNQQFQHQQHQQQQWLRRNQMERHSGSNELVKPVPSDAIDSSSQDWKAQLRIPAADTRYKTEDVTATKGNDFEDYFLKRELLMGIYEKGFERPSPIQEESIPIALTGRDILARAKNGTGKTAAFCIPALEKIDQDKNVIQVVILVPTRELALQTSQVCKELAKHLKVQVMVTTGGTSLKDDVMRLYQPVHLIAGTPGRILDLAKKGVCVLQDCSMLIMDEADKLLSPEFQPSIEQLIRFLPENRQILLFSATFPVTVKDFKDRYLRKPYIINLMDELTLKGITQYYAFVEERQKVHCLNTLFSKLQINQSIIFCNSVNRVELLAKKITELGYSCFYIHAKMLQDHRNRVFHDFRNGACRNLVCTDLFTRGIDIQAVNVVINFDFPKNSETYLHRVGRSGRFGHLGLAVNLITYEDRFNLYRIEQELGTEIKQIPSQIDQAIYCS
;
A
#
# COMPACT_ATOMS: atom_id res chain seq x y z
N MET A 1 14.14 -30.06 -32.23
CA MET A 1 13.81 -29.99 -33.67
C MET A 1 12.72 -30.98 -33.96
N GLY A 2 11.58 -30.52 -34.53
CA GLY A 2 10.47 -31.23 -35.21
C GLY A 2 9.83 -32.45 -34.54
N SER A 3 8.51 -32.69 -34.50
CA SER A 3 7.33 -32.06 -35.08
C SER A 3 6.11 -32.91 -34.63
N LEU A 4 4.96 -32.26 -34.36
CA LEU A 4 3.55 -32.60 -34.73
C LEU A 4 3.09 -34.09 -34.67
N SER A 5 1.87 -34.50 -34.30
CA SER A 5 0.64 -33.91 -33.76
C SER A 5 -0.38 -35.07 -33.58
N TRP A 6 -1.15 -35.05 -32.49
CA TRP A 6 -2.57 -35.43 -32.36
C TRP A 6 -3.19 -36.58 -33.20
N THR A 7 -3.80 -37.60 -32.56
CA THR A 7 -5.27 -37.70 -32.33
C THR A 7 -5.73 -39.07 -31.76
N TYR A 8 -6.62 -38.98 -30.76
CA TYR A 8 -7.79 -39.81 -30.37
C TYR A 8 -7.79 -41.36 -30.37
N GLY A 9 -8.30 -41.92 -29.25
CA GLY A 9 -9.22 -43.07 -29.30
C GLY A 9 -9.11 -44.11 -28.18
N PHE A 10 -10.06 -44.07 -27.24
CA PHE A 10 -10.43 -45.07 -26.21
C PHE A 10 -10.11 -46.54 -26.50
N THR A 11 -9.76 -47.34 -25.47
CA THR A 11 -10.59 -48.46 -24.93
C THR A 11 -10.00 -49.03 -23.63
N VAL A 12 -10.93 -49.38 -22.73
CA VAL A 12 -10.87 -50.10 -21.45
C VAL A 12 -10.01 -51.37 -21.46
N LEU A 13 -9.28 -51.67 -20.36
CA LEU A 13 -9.02 -53.06 -19.96
C LEU A 13 -8.81 -53.21 -18.44
N GLN A 14 -9.42 -54.27 -17.94
CA GLN A 14 -9.56 -54.74 -16.56
C GLN A 14 -8.28 -55.36 -15.98
N SER A 15 -8.13 -55.21 -14.67
CA SER A 15 -7.95 -56.25 -13.63
C SER A 15 -7.02 -57.45 -13.87
N LYS A 16 -6.00 -57.58 -13.01
CA LYS A 16 -5.66 -58.73 -12.10
C LYS A 16 -4.15 -58.69 -11.83
N MET A 17 -3.71 -58.37 -10.60
CA MET A 17 -3.62 -59.25 -9.43
C MET A 17 -2.61 -60.39 -9.62
N PHE A 18 -1.43 -60.25 -8.99
CA PHE A 18 -0.73 -61.38 -8.38
C PHE A 18 0.02 -60.93 -7.13
N CYS A 19 -0.36 -61.55 -6.01
CA CYS A 19 0.28 -61.53 -4.71
C CYS A 19 1.47 -62.49 -4.68
N TYR A 20 2.46 -62.23 -3.82
CA TYR A 20 2.88 -63.04 -2.65
C TYR A 20 4.23 -62.46 -2.14
N SER A 21 4.28 -61.85 -0.95
CA SER A 21 4.62 -62.45 0.38
C SER A 21 6.07 -62.97 0.44
N ASN A 22 6.87 -62.81 1.48
CA ASN A 22 6.75 -62.30 2.85
C ASN A 22 8.19 -62.21 3.38
N ARG A 23 8.45 -61.36 4.38
CA ARG A 23 9.30 -61.75 5.53
C ARG A 23 9.13 -60.78 6.70
N ASP A 24 8.75 -61.39 7.81
CA ASP A 24 8.46 -60.86 9.15
C ASP A 24 9.68 -60.29 9.88
N SER A 25 9.48 -59.36 10.82
CA SER A 25 9.39 -59.66 12.28
C SER A 25 9.82 -58.51 13.23
N SER A 26 9.19 -58.53 14.43
CA SER A 26 9.44 -57.79 15.70
C SER A 26 8.78 -56.40 15.87
N HIS A 27 7.63 -56.27 16.58
CA HIS A 27 7.35 -56.21 18.06
C HIS A 27 7.64 -54.82 18.69
N SER A 28 6.82 -54.17 19.54
CA SER A 28 5.63 -54.55 20.35
C SER A 28 4.95 -53.32 21.04
N LYS A 29 3.61 -53.38 21.24
CA LYS A 29 2.76 -53.08 22.45
C LYS A 29 2.90 -51.71 23.19
N SER A 30 1.92 -51.07 23.86
CA SER A 30 0.59 -51.35 24.48
C SER A 30 -0.13 -49.98 24.72
N SER A 31 -1.45 -49.78 24.92
CA SER A 31 -2.40 -50.20 25.99
C SER A 31 -3.79 -49.55 25.64
N LYS A 32 -4.94 -50.23 25.60
CA LYS A 32 -5.91 -50.65 26.65
C LYS A 32 -6.34 -49.57 27.67
N SER A 33 -7.60 -49.13 27.62
CA SER A 33 -8.59 -49.18 28.72
C SER A 33 -9.94 -48.52 28.33
N PHE A 34 -11.04 -49.18 28.68
CA PHE A 34 -12.44 -48.78 28.46
C PHE A 34 -13.19 -48.99 29.80
N TYR A 35 -14.25 -48.19 30.03
CA TYR A 35 -15.42 -48.35 30.94
C TYR A 35 -15.58 -47.55 32.25
N ARG A 36 -16.85 -47.09 32.39
CA ARG A 36 -17.69 -46.71 33.56
C ARG A 36 -17.60 -45.26 34.07
N LEU A 37 -18.68 -44.56 34.48
CA LEU A 37 -20.04 -44.96 34.90
C LEU A 37 -21.04 -43.75 34.84
N GLU A 38 -22.33 -44.06 34.74
CA GLU A 38 -23.52 -43.19 34.74
C GLU A 38 -23.87 -42.47 36.06
N LYS A 39 -24.67 -41.39 35.92
CA LYS A 39 -25.82 -40.90 36.74
C LYS A 39 -25.66 -40.64 38.25
N LEU A 40 -26.04 -39.42 38.66
CA LEU A 40 -26.78 -39.13 39.89
C LEU A 40 -27.79 -37.98 39.68
N ARG A 41 -28.95 -38.08 40.33
CA ARG A 41 -30.20 -37.33 40.16
C ARG A 41 -30.64 -36.76 41.54
N HIS A 42 -31.31 -35.59 41.53
CA HIS A 42 -32.27 -35.03 42.52
C HIS A 42 -31.83 -34.35 43.85
N LYS A 43 -32.20 -33.06 44.04
CA LYS A 43 -33.30 -32.50 44.91
C LYS A 43 -33.16 -30.95 45.07
N ALA A 44 -34.15 -30.14 44.66
CA ALA A 44 -35.17 -29.41 45.47
C ALA A 44 -34.71 -28.00 45.98
N HIS A 45 -35.33 -26.88 45.58
CA HIS A 45 -36.49 -26.29 46.28
C HIS A 45 -37.39 -25.38 45.40
N ARG A 46 -38.70 -25.39 45.71
CA ARG A 46 -39.80 -24.55 45.20
C ARG A 46 -40.14 -23.40 46.16
N GLN A 47 -40.66 -22.28 45.62
CA GLN A 47 -41.75 -21.40 46.14
C GLN A 47 -42.20 -20.51 44.94
N ALA A 48 -43.31 -20.77 44.21
CA ALA A 48 -44.74 -20.45 44.45
C ALA A 48 -45.03 -18.91 44.52
N ASN A 49 -45.43 -18.24 43.42
CA ASN A 49 -46.80 -17.96 42.87
C ASN A 49 -47.40 -16.61 43.35
N PRO A 50 -48.42 -15.97 42.70
CA PRO A 50 -49.23 -16.40 41.55
C PRO A 50 -49.54 -15.34 40.44
N MET A 51 -50.14 -15.86 39.36
CA MET A 51 -50.82 -15.18 38.22
C MET A 51 -52.25 -14.71 38.59
N PRO A 52 -52.99 -14.03 37.68
CA PRO A 52 -54.03 -14.73 36.86
C PRO A 52 -54.12 -14.23 35.39
N ARG A 53 -54.08 -15.12 34.37
CA ARG A 53 -55.20 -15.79 33.63
C ARG A 53 -56.19 -14.81 32.94
N ILE A 54 -56.60 -15.00 31.68
CA ILE A 54 -57.61 -16.01 31.27
C ILE A 54 -57.68 -16.22 29.72
N CYS A 55 -57.83 -17.51 29.36
CA CYS A 55 -58.52 -18.20 28.23
C CYS A 55 -58.41 -17.77 26.76
N SER A 56 -58.09 -18.76 25.89
CA SER A 56 -59.06 -19.29 24.90
C SER A 56 -58.68 -20.71 24.41
N TYR A 57 -59.72 -21.41 23.91
CA TYR A 57 -59.90 -22.85 23.74
C TYR A 57 -59.13 -23.53 22.59
N TYR A 58 -58.85 -24.82 22.77
CA TYR A 58 -58.59 -25.81 21.71
C TYR A 58 -59.91 -26.45 21.26
N LEU A 59 -60.12 -26.60 19.94
CA LEU A 59 -60.86 -27.72 19.32
C LEU A 59 -60.52 -27.82 17.81
N PHE A 60 -60.42 -29.07 17.35
CA PHE A 60 -60.05 -29.58 16.02
C PHE A 60 -61.00 -29.17 14.89
N SER A 61 -60.49 -29.05 13.64
CA SER A 61 -60.98 -29.83 12.47
C SER A 61 -60.24 -29.50 11.16
N ASP A 62 -60.28 -30.46 10.25
CA ASP A 62 -59.54 -30.63 9.01
C ASP A 62 -59.72 -29.59 7.88
N SER A 63 -58.72 -29.60 6.99
CA SER A 63 -58.75 -29.50 5.52
C SER A 63 -60.04 -29.05 4.80
N MET A 64 -59.82 -28.21 3.76
CA MET A 64 -60.77 -27.77 2.72
C MET A 64 -61.80 -26.72 3.16
N THR A 65 -61.51 -25.46 2.84
CA THR A 65 -62.31 -24.54 1.97
C THR A 65 -61.86 -23.11 2.28
N ILE A 66 -60.96 -22.55 1.47
CA ILE A 66 -60.81 -21.12 1.09
C ILE A 66 -59.85 -21.14 -0.12
N ARG A 67 -60.35 -21.74 -1.20
CA ARG A 67 -59.83 -21.65 -2.58
C ARG A 67 -61.05 -21.49 -3.48
N SER A 68 -61.79 -20.41 -3.27
CA SER A 68 -62.89 -19.97 -4.14
C SER A 68 -63.31 -18.56 -3.77
N PHE A 69 -62.50 -17.56 -4.12
CA PHE A 69 -63.04 -16.20 -4.36
C PHE A 69 -62.25 -15.37 -5.40
N ILE A 70 -61.34 -15.99 -6.17
CA ILE A 70 -60.79 -15.39 -7.39
C ILE A 70 -60.67 -16.48 -8.46
N ALA A 71 -61.82 -16.89 -9.00
CA ALA A 71 -61.93 -17.57 -10.28
C ALA A 71 -63.37 -17.40 -10.79
N HIS A 72 -63.49 -16.99 -12.06
CA HIS A 72 -64.70 -16.87 -12.89
C HIS A 72 -65.39 -15.49 -12.98
N SER A 73 -64.81 -14.64 -13.81
CA SER A 73 -65.45 -13.72 -14.77
C SER A 73 -64.30 -13.30 -15.70
N TYR A 74 -64.17 -13.67 -16.96
CA TYR A 74 -65.15 -13.84 -18.04
C TYR A 74 -64.67 -14.92 -19.02
N ALA A 75 -65.63 -15.68 -19.55
CA ALA A 75 -65.50 -16.55 -20.72
C ALA A 75 -66.06 -15.82 -21.95
N GLY A 76 -65.65 -16.25 -23.15
CA GLY A 76 -66.51 -16.24 -24.35
C GLY A 76 -66.25 -15.15 -25.39
N ASP A 77 -65.68 -15.59 -26.51
CA ASP A 77 -66.02 -15.28 -27.90
C ASP A 77 -65.69 -13.92 -28.53
N ALA A 78 -64.65 -13.94 -29.39
CA ALA A 78 -64.74 -13.40 -30.74
C ALA A 78 -63.98 -14.33 -31.72
N VAL A 79 -64.69 -14.73 -32.76
CA VAL A 79 -64.39 -15.76 -33.77
C VAL A 79 -63.58 -15.20 -34.94
N ILE A 80 -62.53 -15.94 -35.32
CA ILE A 80 -61.98 -16.29 -36.66
C ILE A 80 -62.17 -15.29 -37.82
N SER A 81 -61.06 -14.87 -38.43
CA SER A 81 -60.87 -15.01 -39.88
C SER A 81 -59.42 -15.36 -40.22
N GLU A 82 -59.22 -16.57 -40.74
CA GLU A 82 -58.01 -16.96 -41.48
C GLU A 82 -58.11 -16.42 -42.90
N SER A 83 -56.99 -15.93 -43.46
CA SER A 83 -56.66 -16.13 -44.87
C SER A 83 -55.14 -16.00 -45.10
N PRO A 84 -54.60 -16.81 -46.04
CA PRO A 84 -53.17 -17.12 -46.13
C PRO A 84 -52.46 -16.23 -47.17
N ASN A 85 -51.14 -16.08 -47.07
CA ASN A 85 -50.26 -16.29 -48.21
C ASN A 85 -48.79 -16.31 -47.80
N VAL A 86 -48.14 -17.36 -48.29
CA VAL A 86 -46.73 -17.68 -48.24
C VAL A 86 -46.01 -16.85 -49.31
N GLU A 87 -44.86 -16.26 -48.98
CA GLU A 87 -43.71 -16.19 -49.89
C GLU A 87 -42.41 -15.98 -49.09
N ALA A 88 -41.33 -16.60 -49.57
CA ALA A 88 -40.15 -17.00 -48.80
C ALA A 88 -38.91 -16.11 -49.04
N ILE A 89 -38.15 -15.82 -47.95
CA ILE A 89 -36.66 -15.75 -47.79
C ILE A 89 -35.90 -14.63 -48.60
N PRO A 90 -34.90 -13.87 -48.07
CA PRO A 90 -33.80 -14.36 -47.23
C PRO A 90 -33.35 -13.50 -46.02
N SER A 91 -32.62 -14.23 -45.16
CA SER A 91 -31.77 -13.82 -44.05
C SER A 91 -30.90 -12.57 -44.26
N THR A 92 -31.03 -11.60 -43.37
CA THR A 92 -29.96 -10.67 -42.95
C THR A 92 -30.05 -10.47 -41.43
N GLY A 93 -28.89 -10.41 -40.75
CA GLY A 93 -28.74 -10.60 -39.30
C GLY A 93 -29.45 -9.57 -38.40
N PRO A 94 -29.47 -9.78 -37.06
CA PRO A 94 -30.18 -8.88 -36.16
C PRO A 94 -29.41 -7.56 -36.02
N GLY A 95 -29.79 -6.59 -36.85
CA GLY A 95 -29.57 -5.17 -36.62
C GLY A 95 -30.41 -4.70 -35.43
N LEU A 96 -29.79 -3.88 -34.59
CA LEU A 96 -30.41 -3.17 -33.48
C LEU A 96 -31.61 -2.34 -33.94
N ALA A 97 -32.83 -2.85 -33.69
CA ALA A 97 -34.05 -2.07 -33.77
C ALA A 97 -34.28 -1.36 -32.42
N SER A 98 -34.40 -0.04 -32.51
CA SER A 98 -34.83 0.85 -31.44
C SER A 98 -36.26 0.50 -30.99
N GLU A 99 -36.42 -0.05 -29.79
CA GLU A 99 -37.74 -0.17 -29.17
C GLU A 99 -38.11 1.13 -28.41
N SER A 100 -39.28 1.62 -28.77
CA SER A 100 -39.94 2.84 -28.34
C SER A 100 -40.35 2.84 -26.87
N PHE A 101 -40.14 3.99 -26.22
CA PHE A 101 -40.65 4.35 -24.90
C PHE A 101 -42.19 4.35 -24.87
N GLY A 102 -42.78 3.50 -24.02
CA GLY A 102 -44.19 3.55 -23.67
C GLY A 102 -44.60 2.35 -22.80
N THR A 103 -45.07 2.60 -21.58
CA THR A 103 -45.69 1.63 -20.63
C THR A 103 -44.80 0.51 -20.06
N ARG A 104 -43.85 0.86 -19.19
CA ARG A 104 -43.28 -0.06 -18.16
C ARG A 104 -43.03 0.72 -16.87
N ILE A 105 -44.02 0.89 -16.01
CA ILE A 105 -43.81 1.51 -14.71
C ILE A 105 -44.36 0.55 -13.64
N PHE A 106 -43.52 0.19 -12.66
CA PHE A 106 -43.77 -0.61 -11.44
C PHE A 106 -43.60 -2.14 -11.40
N ARG A 107 -43.15 -2.84 -12.45
CA ARG A 107 -42.92 -4.30 -12.30
C ARG A 107 -41.78 -4.69 -11.34
N ASP A 108 -40.98 -3.72 -10.88
CA ASP A 108 -39.71 -3.97 -10.17
C ASP A 108 -39.65 -3.67 -8.67
N GLU A 109 -40.74 -3.23 -8.04
CA GLU A 109 -40.76 -2.88 -6.62
C GLU A 109 -42.05 -3.35 -5.93
N TYR A 110 -42.00 -3.46 -4.60
CA TYR A 110 -43.17 -3.83 -3.80
C TYR A 110 -44.25 -2.74 -3.82
N LEU A 111 -45.48 -3.14 -4.13
CA LEU A 111 -46.65 -2.26 -4.06
C LEU A 111 -47.27 -2.36 -2.67
N TRP A 112 -47.34 -1.22 -1.98
CA TRP A 112 -47.88 -1.11 -0.64
C TRP A 112 -49.34 -0.66 -0.69
N SER A 113 -50.23 -1.41 -0.05
CA SER A 113 -51.61 -0.98 0.19
C SER A 113 -51.70 0.02 1.36
N ALA A 114 -52.75 0.83 1.40
CA ALA A 114 -52.98 1.79 2.49
C ALA A 114 -52.93 1.14 3.88
N PHE A 115 -53.48 -0.07 4.04
CA PHE A 115 -53.46 -0.82 5.31
C PHE A 115 -52.06 -1.27 5.70
N GLU A 116 -51.28 -1.83 4.77
CA GLU A 116 -49.89 -2.23 5.04
C GLU A 116 -49.03 -1.03 5.39
N ILE A 117 -49.25 0.12 4.76
CA ILE A 117 -48.54 1.36 5.09
C ILE A 117 -48.87 1.77 6.52
N ALA A 118 -50.15 1.86 6.87
CA ALA A 118 -50.61 2.24 8.21
C ALA A 118 -50.06 1.30 9.28
N GLU A 119 -50.12 -0.01 9.07
CA GLU A 119 -49.55 -1.02 9.97
C GLU A 119 -48.04 -0.85 10.12
N ALA A 120 -47.32 -0.68 9.00
CA ALA A 120 -45.86 -0.60 9.00
C ALA A 120 -45.31 0.67 9.66
N VAL A 121 -46.02 1.80 9.55
CA VAL A 121 -45.64 3.07 10.20
C VAL A 121 -46.20 3.21 11.62
N GLY A 122 -47.17 2.37 11.99
CA GLY A 122 -47.95 2.50 13.23
C GLY A 122 -48.84 3.74 13.21
N GLY A 123 -49.49 3.99 12.07
CA GLY A 123 -50.35 5.14 11.82
C GLY A 123 -51.80 4.75 11.52
N GLU A 124 -52.59 5.74 11.13
CA GLU A 124 -54.04 5.61 10.85
C GLU A 124 -54.35 5.91 9.38
N VAL A 125 -55.17 5.08 8.76
CA VAL A 125 -55.74 5.36 7.43
C VAL A 125 -56.83 6.42 7.59
N VAL A 126 -56.51 7.69 7.34
CA VAL A 126 -57.49 8.78 7.36
C VAL A 126 -58.26 8.85 6.06
N ARG A 127 -57.58 8.60 4.93
CA ARG A 127 -58.21 8.45 3.62
C ARG A 127 -57.62 7.27 2.88
N TRP A 128 -58.48 6.50 2.25
CA TRP A 128 -58.09 5.36 1.46
C TRP A 128 -57.40 5.79 0.15
N GLY A 129 -56.36 5.07 -0.25
CA GLY A 129 -55.63 5.27 -1.50
C GLY A 129 -55.25 3.95 -2.16
N LEU A 130 -54.97 3.99 -3.46
CA LEU A 130 -54.58 2.82 -4.26
C LEU A 130 -53.20 2.28 -3.83
N SER A 131 -52.96 0.99 -4.07
CA SER A 131 -51.64 0.41 -3.82
C SER A 131 -50.58 1.03 -4.72
N GLY A 132 -49.42 1.36 -4.15
CA GLY A 132 -48.36 2.05 -4.88
C GLY A 132 -46.97 1.85 -4.26
N THR A 133 -45.91 2.22 -4.98
CA THR A 133 -44.56 2.26 -4.41
C THR A 133 -44.34 3.57 -3.64
N ILE A 134 -43.26 3.67 -2.85
CA ILE A 134 -43.02 4.81 -1.96
C ILE A 134 -41.93 5.72 -2.56
N SER A 135 -42.17 7.04 -2.54
CA SER A 135 -41.19 8.07 -2.89
C SER A 135 -41.14 9.15 -1.81
N THR A 136 -39.98 9.79 -1.63
CA THR A 136 -39.78 10.93 -0.71
C THR A 136 -39.38 12.21 -1.46
N ASP A 137 -39.31 12.19 -2.79
CA ASP A 137 -38.92 13.34 -3.62
C ASP A 137 -40.03 13.62 -4.64
N THR A 138 -40.68 14.77 -4.49
CA THR A 138 -41.78 15.22 -5.37
C THR A 138 -41.32 15.51 -6.80
N ARG A 139 -40.03 15.83 -7.00
CA ARG A 139 -39.49 16.17 -8.33
C ARG A 139 -39.38 14.94 -9.22
N THR A 140 -39.05 13.80 -8.62
CA THR A 140 -38.87 12.50 -9.30
C THR A 140 -40.03 11.53 -9.08
N LEU A 141 -41.10 11.96 -8.42
CA LEU A 141 -42.29 11.14 -8.17
C LEU A 141 -42.94 10.73 -9.50
N LEU A 142 -43.28 9.45 -9.60
CA LEU A 142 -43.95 8.85 -10.75
C LEU A 142 -45.45 8.62 -10.45
N PRO A 143 -46.33 8.66 -11.47
CA PRO A 143 -47.75 8.37 -11.29
C PRO A 143 -47.97 7.00 -10.66
N GLY A 144 -48.79 6.87 -9.63
CA GLY A 144 -49.02 5.59 -8.92
C GLY A 144 -48.19 5.40 -7.65
N GLN A 145 -47.38 6.40 -7.24
CA GLN A 145 -46.59 6.35 -6.00
C GLN A 145 -47.28 7.05 -4.84
N TRP A 146 -46.99 6.59 -3.62
CA TRP A 146 -47.24 7.31 -2.39
C TRP A 146 -46.07 8.25 -2.10
N PHE A 147 -46.38 9.48 -1.69
CA PHE A 147 -45.39 10.44 -1.22
C PHE A 147 -45.24 10.37 0.31
N PHE A 148 -44.04 10.05 0.78
CA PHE A 148 -43.69 10.05 2.19
C PHE A 148 -43.11 11.42 2.56
N ALA A 149 -43.91 12.23 3.26
CA ALA A 149 -43.55 13.59 3.64
C ALA A 149 -42.60 13.59 4.85
N ILE A 150 -41.29 13.56 4.57
CA ILE A 150 -40.25 13.62 5.61
C ILE A 150 -40.07 15.06 6.09
N SER A 151 -40.02 15.28 7.40
CA SER A 151 -39.68 16.56 8.00
C SER A 151 -38.18 16.59 8.30
N GLY A 152 -37.44 17.53 7.69
CA GLY A 152 -36.00 17.72 7.89
C GLY A 152 -35.66 19.08 8.49
N GLU A 153 -34.39 19.28 8.85
CA GLU A 153 -33.92 20.53 9.50
C GLU A 153 -34.06 21.77 8.60
N ASN A 154 -33.88 21.61 7.27
CA ASN A 154 -33.87 22.72 6.30
C ASN A 154 -35.09 22.74 5.37
N SER A 155 -35.92 21.70 5.38
CA SER A 155 -37.05 21.54 4.46
C SER A 155 -38.04 20.54 5.02
N ASP A 156 -39.33 20.87 4.98
CA ASP A 156 -40.41 19.98 5.38
C ASP A 156 -41.13 19.45 4.14
N GLY A 157 -41.13 18.13 3.97
CA GLY A 157 -41.75 17.45 2.84
C GLY A 157 -43.23 17.79 2.66
N HIS A 158 -43.92 18.11 3.75
CA HIS A 158 -45.34 18.48 3.71
C HIS A 158 -45.60 19.82 3.00
N ASP A 159 -44.59 20.70 2.88
CA ASP A 159 -44.72 21.98 2.19
C ASP A 159 -44.84 21.82 0.66
N PHE A 160 -44.49 20.63 0.14
CA PHE A 160 -44.61 20.28 -1.27
C PHE A 160 -45.86 19.46 -1.59
N VAL A 161 -46.79 19.34 -0.64
CA VAL A 161 -48.06 18.64 -0.84
C VAL A 161 -49.11 19.65 -1.28
N ASP A 162 -49.38 19.68 -2.58
CA ASP A 162 -50.39 20.50 -3.22
C ASP A 162 -51.29 19.68 -4.17
N GLU A 163 -52.25 20.34 -4.80
CA GLU A 163 -53.17 19.72 -5.76
C GLU A 163 -52.43 19.20 -7.01
N ALA A 164 -51.35 19.87 -7.44
CA ALA A 164 -50.56 19.49 -8.60
C ALA A 164 -49.86 18.13 -8.41
N LEU A 165 -49.47 17.80 -7.18
CA LEU A 165 -48.90 16.49 -6.86
C LEU A 165 -49.89 15.34 -7.14
N ALA A 166 -51.19 15.56 -6.92
CA ALA A 166 -52.22 14.58 -7.28
C ALA A 166 -52.56 14.63 -8.77
N SER A 167 -52.88 15.81 -9.32
CA SER A 167 -53.44 15.97 -10.67
C SER A 167 -52.41 15.87 -11.80
N GLU A 168 -51.21 16.40 -11.62
CA GLU A 168 -50.15 16.41 -12.65
C GLU A 168 -49.17 15.25 -12.50
N LYS A 169 -48.78 14.90 -11.27
CA LYS A 169 -47.82 13.83 -11.00
C LYS A 169 -48.45 12.47 -10.77
N GLY A 170 -49.77 12.39 -10.55
CA GLY A 170 -50.49 11.15 -10.32
C GLY A 170 -50.18 10.47 -8.99
N CYS A 171 -49.86 11.24 -7.94
CA CYS A 171 -49.60 10.71 -6.60
C CYS A 171 -50.89 10.10 -6.00
N VAL A 172 -50.83 8.84 -5.56
CA VAL A 172 -52.01 8.09 -5.09
C VAL A 172 -52.30 8.30 -3.60
N GLY A 173 -51.34 8.82 -2.84
CA GLY A 173 -51.53 9.13 -1.44
C GLY A 173 -50.30 9.73 -0.76
N VAL A 174 -50.50 10.34 0.41
CA VAL A 174 -49.44 10.95 1.24
C VAL A 174 -49.35 10.24 2.58
N ILE A 175 -48.12 10.04 3.06
CA ILE A 175 -47.80 9.53 4.40
C ILE A 175 -47.15 10.68 5.17
N GLY A 176 -47.77 11.12 6.26
CA GLY A 176 -47.30 12.30 6.98
C GLY A 176 -47.93 12.46 8.36
N ASN A 177 -47.38 13.35 9.18
CA ASN A 177 -47.89 13.61 10.54
C ASN A 177 -48.86 14.80 10.60
N ARG A 178 -48.96 15.59 9.53
CA ARG A 178 -49.94 16.67 9.38
C ARG A 178 -50.73 16.53 8.10
N VAL A 179 -52.03 16.82 8.18
CA VAL A 179 -52.91 16.89 7.00
C VAL A 179 -52.63 18.20 6.28
N CYS A 180 -52.22 18.13 5.00
CA CYS A 180 -52.01 19.31 4.17
C CYS A 180 -53.35 19.85 3.63
N ARG A 181 -53.51 21.18 3.59
CA ARG A 181 -54.74 21.82 3.07
C ARG A 181 -54.90 21.51 1.58
N GLY A 182 -56.11 21.14 1.16
CA GLY A 182 -56.43 20.88 -0.26
C GLY A 182 -56.03 19.49 -0.77
N TRP A 183 -55.43 18.62 0.05
CA TRP A 183 -55.23 17.22 -0.32
C TRP A 183 -56.55 16.45 -0.21
N GLU A 184 -56.90 15.62 -1.21
CA GLU A 184 -58.12 14.78 -1.20
C GLU A 184 -57.86 13.28 -1.46
N ASN A 185 -56.69 12.91 -1.98
CA ASN A 185 -56.29 11.53 -2.24
C ASN A 185 -55.95 10.76 -0.92
N GLY A 186 -55.44 9.53 -1.04
CA GLY A 186 -55.07 8.69 0.10
C GLY A 186 -54.20 9.42 1.12
N PHE A 187 -54.46 9.21 2.40
CA PHE A 187 -53.70 9.86 3.47
C PHE A 187 -53.54 8.92 4.66
N ILE A 188 -52.29 8.60 4.97
CA ILE A 188 -51.90 7.85 6.17
C ILE A 188 -51.32 8.85 7.16
N LYS A 189 -52.00 9.01 8.29
CA LYS A 189 -51.55 9.86 9.38
C LYS A 189 -50.60 9.09 10.28
N VAL A 190 -49.42 9.65 10.51
CA VAL A 190 -48.40 9.14 11.41
C VAL A 190 -48.41 9.96 12.70
N ASP A 191 -48.34 9.31 13.85
CA ASP A 191 -48.14 10.01 15.12
C ASP A 191 -46.64 10.23 15.37
N GLY A 192 -46.22 11.50 15.52
CA GLY A 192 -44.85 11.88 15.87
C GLY A 192 -43.94 12.16 14.67
N ASP A 193 -42.67 11.73 14.76
CA ASP A 193 -41.62 12.00 13.77
C ASP A 193 -41.73 11.11 12.52
N THR A 194 -41.76 11.74 11.35
CA THR A 194 -41.87 11.07 10.05
C THR A 194 -40.60 10.29 9.67
N ASN A 195 -39.42 10.67 10.17
CA ASN A 195 -38.19 9.89 9.98
C ASN A 195 -38.27 8.56 10.74
N ALA A 196 -38.70 8.60 12.01
CA ALA A 196 -38.91 7.40 12.81
C ALA A 196 -39.95 6.46 12.17
N ALA A 197 -40.99 7.01 11.55
CA ALA A 197 -41.99 6.23 10.81
C ALA A 197 -41.43 5.57 9.54
N LEU A 198 -40.57 6.27 8.81
CA LEU A 198 -39.87 5.69 7.65
C LEU A 198 -38.98 4.51 8.08
N GLU A 199 -38.26 4.64 9.20
CA GLU A 199 -37.47 3.55 9.75
C GLU A 199 -38.33 2.35 10.16
N LYS A 200 -39.49 2.58 10.79
CA LYS A 200 -40.44 1.52 11.14
C LYS A 200 -40.91 0.78 9.89
N MET A 201 -41.23 1.51 8.82
CA MET A 201 -41.65 0.93 7.55
C MET A 201 -40.53 0.09 6.91
N ALA A 202 -39.29 0.57 6.95
CA ALA A 202 -38.13 -0.19 6.49
C ALA A 202 -37.90 -1.48 7.30
N LYS A 203 -38.04 -1.42 8.63
CA LYS A 203 -37.98 -2.61 9.52
C LYS A 203 -39.10 -3.60 9.19
N SER A 204 -40.32 -3.12 8.96
CA SER A 204 -41.45 -3.96 8.53
C SER A 204 -41.16 -4.68 7.22
N SER A 205 -40.64 -3.96 6.21
CA SER A 205 -40.23 -4.54 4.93
C SER A 205 -39.11 -5.58 5.12
N ARG A 206 -38.09 -5.26 5.93
CA ARG A 206 -36.99 -6.18 6.22
C ARG A 206 -37.46 -7.46 6.90
N ASN A 207 -38.39 -7.37 7.85
CA ASN A 207 -38.94 -8.52 8.57
C ASN A 207 -39.77 -9.44 7.65
N ARG A 208 -40.47 -8.85 6.68
CA ARG A 208 -41.23 -9.60 5.67
C ARG A 208 -40.31 -10.28 4.64
N PHE A 209 -39.14 -9.69 4.35
CA PHE A 209 -38.19 -10.22 3.38
C PHE A 209 -37.41 -11.44 3.92
N ARG A 210 -37.61 -12.60 3.28
CA ARG A 210 -36.93 -13.86 3.65
C ARG A 210 -35.61 -14.11 2.92
N GLY A 211 -35.30 -13.31 1.89
CA GLY A 211 -34.04 -13.42 1.17
C GLY A 211 -32.85 -12.91 1.99
N MET A 212 -31.66 -13.12 1.45
CA MET A 212 -30.44 -12.64 2.09
C MET A 212 -30.20 -11.16 1.81
N VAL A 213 -29.53 -10.47 2.73
CA VAL A 213 -29.15 -9.08 2.54
C VAL A 213 -27.64 -8.95 2.59
N VAL A 214 -27.06 -8.39 1.53
CA VAL A 214 -25.65 -8.07 1.42
C VAL A 214 -25.47 -6.59 1.73
N GLY A 215 -24.94 -6.26 2.90
CA GLY A 215 -24.57 -4.89 3.27
C GLY A 215 -23.11 -4.63 2.89
N LEU A 216 -22.83 -3.54 2.17
CA LEU A 216 -21.46 -3.20 1.79
C LEU A 216 -21.09 -1.74 2.08
N THR A 217 -19.86 -1.53 2.54
CA THR A 217 -19.27 -0.20 2.71
C THR A 217 -17.82 -0.18 2.23
N GLY A 218 -17.27 1.03 2.08
CA GLY A 218 -15.93 1.29 1.58
C GLY A 218 -15.71 2.77 1.32
N SER A 219 -14.46 3.23 1.29
CA SER A 219 -14.18 4.64 0.91
C SER A 219 -14.41 4.82 -0.59
N VAL A 220 -13.94 3.88 -1.40
CA VAL A 220 -14.06 3.86 -2.87
C VAL A 220 -14.68 2.54 -3.34
N GLY A 221 -15.34 2.55 -4.51
CA GLY A 221 -15.77 1.33 -5.20
C GLY A 221 -17.12 0.73 -4.77
N LYS A 222 -17.81 1.32 -3.79
CA LYS A 222 -19.11 0.84 -3.27
C LYS A 222 -20.14 0.55 -4.38
N THR A 223 -20.55 1.59 -5.10
CA THR A 223 -21.60 1.49 -6.14
C THR A 223 -21.24 0.55 -7.28
N THR A 224 -19.97 0.52 -7.68
CA THR A 224 -19.45 -0.41 -8.70
C THR A 224 -19.54 -1.85 -8.21
N THR A 225 -19.09 -2.10 -6.97
CA THR A 225 -19.08 -3.44 -6.37
C THR A 225 -20.50 -3.93 -6.07
N ARG A 226 -21.42 -3.04 -5.64
CA ARG A 226 -22.85 -3.35 -5.49
C ARG A 226 -23.42 -3.95 -6.77
N THR A 227 -23.20 -3.30 -7.92
CA THR A 227 -23.65 -3.80 -9.22
C THR A 227 -22.98 -5.13 -9.60
N MET A 228 -21.67 -5.26 -9.35
CA MET A 228 -20.94 -6.51 -9.63
C MET A 228 -21.43 -7.67 -8.76
N ILE A 229 -21.73 -7.43 -7.48
CA ILE A 229 -22.35 -8.43 -6.59
C ILE A 229 -23.74 -8.81 -7.13
N ALA A 230 -24.58 -7.83 -7.49
CA ALA A 230 -25.90 -8.13 -8.01
C ALA A 230 -25.86 -8.99 -9.30
N LEU A 231 -24.89 -8.73 -10.19
CA LEU A 231 -24.63 -9.56 -11.37
C LEU A 231 -24.13 -10.97 -10.99
N ALA A 232 -23.14 -11.06 -10.11
CA ALA A 232 -22.57 -12.34 -9.69
C ALA A 232 -23.58 -13.24 -8.97
N LEU A 233 -24.56 -12.65 -8.28
CA LEU A 233 -25.65 -13.36 -7.60
C LEU A 233 -26.86 -13.64 -8.52
N GLY A 234 -26.86 -13.16 -9.76
CA GLY A 234 -28.02 -13.25 -10.66
C GLY A 234 -28.51 -14.67 -10.93
N SER A 235 -27.63 -15.67 -10.80
CA SER A 235 -28.00 -17.08 -10.93
C SER A 235 -28.89 -17.61 -9.80
N LEU A 236 -28.93 -16.94 -8.65
CA LEU A 236 -29.80 -17.30 -7.53
C LEU A 236 -31.28 -16.96 -7.82
N GLY A 237 -31.52 -16.02 -8.74
CA GLY A 237 -32.84 -15.51 -9.10
C GLY A 237 -32.88 -13.98 -9.11
N ARG A 238 -34.04 -13.40 -8.81
CA ARG A 238 -34.21 -11.94 -8.79
C ARG A 238 -33.37 -11.31 -7.68
N ILE A 239 -32.50 -10.36 -8.04
CA ILE A 239 -31.65 -9.62 -7.09
C ILE A 239 -32.09 -8.16 -7.07
N TYR A 240 -32.40 -7.64 -5.89
CA TYR A 240 -32.70 -6.23 -5.67
C TYR A 240 -31.45 -5.48 -5.19
N GLN A 241 -31.32 -4.18 -5.47
CA GLN A 241 -30.14 -3.42 -5.07
C GLN A 241 -30.47 -1.93 -4.90
N THR A 242 -29.74 -1.25 -4.02
CA THR A 242 -29.85 0.21 -3.78
C THR A 242 -29.83 0.99 -5.09
N ARG A 243 -30.78 1.89 -5.34
CA ARG A 243 -30.77 2.72 -6.56
C ARG A 243 -29.92 3.97 -6.36
N GLY A 244 -29.20 4.37 -7.42
CA GLY A 244 -28.41 5.60 -7.43
C GLY A 244 -27.44 5.69 -6.25
N ASN A 245 -27.63 6.70 -5.41
CA ASN A 245 -26.79 7.01 -4.26
C ASN A 245 -27.55 7.02 -2.95
N HIS A 246 -28.63 6.25 -2.89
CA HIS A 246 -29.47 6.10 -1.72
C HIS A 246 -28.77 5.25 -0.64
N ASN A 247 -27.62 5.73 -0.17
CA ASN A 247 -26.73 5.03 0.75
C ASN A 247 -26.64 5.69 2.14
N ALA A 248 -27.42 6.75 2.37
CA ALA A 248 -27.69 7.29 3.71
C ALA A 248 -29.00 6.69 4.25
N MET A 249 -29.29 6.90 5.53
CA MET A 249 -30.46 6.35 6.24
C MET A 249 -31.78 6.34 5.43
N VAL A 250 -32.21 7.49 4.91
CA VAL A 250 -33.45 7.60 4.11
C VAL A 250 -33.38 6.72 2.86
N GLY A 251 -32.24 6.72 2.18
CA GLY A 251 -32.03 5.93 0.97
C GLY A 251 -31.96 4.43 1.24
N VAL A 252 -31.33 4.03 2.34
CA VAL A 252 -31.29 2.64 2.82
C VAL A 252 -32.70 2.18 3.17
N ALA A 253 -33.47 3.00 3.87
CA ALA A 253 -34.87 2.72 4.20
C ALA A 253 -35.73 2.52 2.93
N LEU A 254 -35.65 3.44 1.96
CA LEU A 254 -36.36 3.31 0.68
C LEU A 254 -35.94 2.06 -0.11
N THR A 255 -34.66 1.71 -0.08
CA THR A 255 -34.17 0.47 -0.70
C THR A 255 -34.85 -0.74 -0.06
N LEU A 256 -34.93 -0.80 1.28
CA LEU A 256 -35.57 -1.92 1.97
C LEU A 256 -37.09 -1.97 1.71
N ILE A 257 -37.76 -0.82 1.70
CA ILE A 257 -39.19 -0.68 1.43
C ILE A 257 -39.55 -1.16 0.02
N GLY A 258 -38.65 -0.97 -0.95
CA GLY A 258 -38.86 -1.36 -2.35
C GLY A 258 -38.65 -2.84 -2.66
N ILE A 259 -38.09 -3.65 -1.74
CA ILE A 259 -37.70 -5.05 -2.02
C ILE A 259 -38.91 -5.91 -2.43
N PRO A 260 -38.92 -6.49 -3.64
CA PRO A 260 -39.95 -7.45 -4.05
C PRO A 260 -39.92 -8.74 -3.21
N LEU A 261 -41.09 -9.32 -2.93
CA LEU A 261 -41.20 -10.56 -2.13
C LEU A 261 -40.53 -11.78 -2.77
N ASP A 262 -40.44 -11.80 -4.10
CA ASP A 262 -39.83 -12.88 -4.88
C ASP A 262 -38.31 -12.72 -5.03
N ALA A 263 -37.73 -11.61 -4.58
CA ALA A 263 -36.30 -11.40 -4.60
C ALA A 263 -35.57 -12.42 -3.70
N LYS A 264 -34.42 -12.90 -4.19
CA LYS A 264 -33.61 -13.92 -3.50
C LYS A 264 -32.51 -13.29 -2.66
N ALA A 265 -32.00 -12.15 -3.11
CA ALA A 265 -31.07 -11.33 -2.35
C ALA A 265 -31.34 -9.84 -2.58
N ALA A 266 -30.94 -9.02 -1.61
CA ALA A 266 -30.86 -7.57 -1.73
C ALA A 266 -29.43 -7.09 -1.46
N VAL A 267 -28.87 -6.23 -2.32
CA VAL A 267 -27.53 -5.66 -2.18
C VAL A 267 -27.65 -4.19 -1.78
N VAL A 268 -27.30 -3.88 -0.54
CA VAL A 268 -27.52 -2.58 0.09
C VAL A 268 -26.18 -1.87 0.29
N GLU A 269 -26.07 -0.68 -0.31
CA GLU A 269 -24.92 0.21 -0.13
C GLU A 269 -25.08 1.06 1.13
N LEU A 270 -24.06 1.10 1.99
CA LEU A 270 -24.05 1.80 3.27
C LEU A 270 -22.96 2.89 3.27
N GLY A 271 -23.39 4.13 3.46
CA GLY A 271 -22.59 5.35 3.48
C GLY A 271 -22.40 5.87 4.91
N MET A 272 -21.48 6.82 5.09
CA MET A 272 -21.41 7.60 6.32
C MET A 272 -20.63 8.87 6.09
N ASN A 273 -21.04 9.91 6.81
CA ASN A 273 -20.30 11.12 7.06
C ASN A 273 -19.75 11.14 8.50
N ARG A 274 -20.40 10.44 9.43
CA ARG A 274 -20.06 10.41 10.87
C ARG A 274 -20.04 8.99 11.45
N ILE A 275 -19.38 8.84 12.60
CA ILE A 275 -19.42 7.60 13.39
C ILE A 275 -20.85 7.37 13.91
N GLY A 276 -21.34 6.13 13.83
CA GLY A 276 -22.65 5.69 14.29
C GLY A 276 -23.68 5.52 13.17
N GLU A 277 -23.48 6.14 12.01
CA GLU A 277 -24.44 6.09 10.90
C GLU A 277 -24.49 4.70 10.26
N ILE A 278 -23.33 4.07 9.99
CA ILE A 278 -23.30 2.70 9.45
C ILE A 278 -23.91 1.72 10.45
N LEU A 279 -23.67 1.90 11.75
CA LEU A 279 -24.31 1.06 12.78
C LEU A 279 -25.83 1.15 12.71
N ALA A 280 -26.38 2.36 12.64
CA ALA A 280 -27.81 2.59 12.57
C ALA A 280 -28.41 1.97 11.29
N GLU A 281 -27.77 2.18 10.14
CA GLU A 281 -28.21 1.62 8.86
C GLU A 281 -28.12 0.08 8.86
N ALA A 282 -27.04 -0.49 9.40
CA ALA A 282 -26.84 -1.93 9.51
C ALA A 282 -27.88 -2.60 10.42
N ARG A 283 -28.35 -1.91 11.47
CA ARG A 283 -29.42 -2.41 12.37
C ARG A 283 -30.76 -2.50 11.68
N ILE A 284 -31.08 -1.59 10.77
CA ILE A 284 -32.31 -1.65 9.98
C ILE A 284 -32.19 -2.71 8.87
N CYS A 285 -31.04 -2.74 8.19
CA CYS A 285 -30.76 -3.65 7.09
C CYS A 285 -30.63 -5.11 7.53
N CYS A 286 -30.11 -5.37 8.73
CA CYS A 286 -29.81 -6.71 9.25
C CYS A 286 -29.12 -7.62 8.20
N PRO A 287 -27.92 -7.22 7.69
CA PRO A 287 -27.23 -7.96 6.64
C PRO A 287 -26.68 -9.30 7.14
N SER A 288 -26.89 -10.36 6.36
CA SER A 288 -26.31 -11.69 6.59
C SER A 288 -24.96 -11.87 5.90
N VAL A 289 -24.67 -11.03 4.89
CA VAL A 289 -23.35 -10.90 4.26
C VAL A 289 -22.90 -9.46 4.39
N ARG A 290 -21.70 -9.25 4.94
CA ARG A 290 -21.16 -7.93 5.31
C ARG A 290 -19.84 -7.72 4.59
N VAL A 291 -19.76 -6.69 3.76
CA VAL A 291 -18.62 -6.45 2.87
C VAL A 291 -17.94 -5.13 3.20
N ILE A 292 -16.63 -5.16 3.50
CA ILE A 292 -15.82 -3.95 3.67
C ILE A 292 -14.74 -3.91 2.59
N LEU A 293 -14.86 -2.95 1.68
CA LEU A 293 -14.03 -2.90 0.46
C LEU A 293 -12.65 -2.29 0.69
N ASN A 294 -12.56 -1.20 1.44
CA ASN A 294 -11.32 -0.45 1.71
C ASN A 294 -11.57 0.69 2.72
N VAL A 295 -10.48 1.14 3.33
CA VAL A 295 -10.39 2.36 4.15
C VAL A 295 -9.41 3.33 3.49
N GLY A 296 -9.93 4.41 2.95
CA GLY A 296 -9.17 5.54 2.41
C GLY A 296 -9.67 6.89 2.93
N PRO A 297 -8.95 7.99 2.66
CA PRO A 297 -9.28 9.32 3.16
C PRO A 297 -10.58 9.82 2.53
N CYS A 298 -11.66 9.80 3.31
CA CYS A 298 -12.98 10.34 2.98
C CYS A 298 -13.63 10.91 4.24
N HIS A 299 -14.40 12.00 4.13
CA HIS A 299 -15.12 12.65 5.25
C HIS A 299 -14.20 12.99 6.44
N LEU A 300 -12.94 13.35 6.17
CA LEU A 300 -11.93 13.64 7.19
C LEU A 300 -12.25 14.91 7.98
N GLU A 301 -13.09 15.79 7.43
CA GLU A 301 -13.63 16.96 8.14
C GLU A 301 -14.33 16.55 9.45
N TYR A 302 -15.14 15.50 9.43
CA TYR A 302 -15.91 15.03 10.57
C TYR A 302 -15.21 13.91 11.35
N LEU A 303 -14.41 13.09 10.67
CA LEU A 303 -13.80 11.89 11.27
C LEU A 303 -12.36 12.13 11.74
N HIS A 304 -11.71 13.19 11.26
CA HIS A 304 -10.36 13.64 11.62
C HIS A 304 -9.19 12.67 11.33
N SER A 305 -9.43 11.36 11.15
CA SER A 305 -8.37 10.37 10.92
C SER A 305 -8.85 9.14 10.14
N LEU A 306 -7.92 8.46 9.47
CA LEU A 306 -8.19 7.17 8.80
C LEU A 306 -8.58 6.07 9.77
N ALA A 307 -8.08 6.09 11.01
CA ALA A 307 -8.48 5.15 12.05
C ALA A 307 -9.96 5.30 12.41
N ASN A 308 -10.47 6.53 12.47
CA ASN A 308 -11.90 6.79 12.67
C ASN A 308 -12.73 6.40 11.46
N VAL A 309 -12.21 6.57 10.23
CA VAL A 309 -12.84 6.03 9.02
C VAL A 309 -12.94 4.49 9.09
N ALA A 310 -11.88 3.80 9.51
CA ALA A 310 -11.87 2.36 9.72
C ALA A 310 -12.89 1.93 10.78
N LYS A 311 -12.92 2.65 11.91
CA LYS A 311 -13.87 2.42 13.01
C LYS A 311 -15.32 2.55 12.54
N ALA A 312 -15.65 3.65 11.85
CA ALA A 312 -16.98 3.89 11.30
C ALA A 312 -17.39 2.79 10.32
N LYS A 313 -16.50 2.38 9.40
CA LYS A 313 -16.78 1.26 8.47
C LYS A 313 -16.93 -0.08 9.18
N GLY A 314 -16.16 -0.28 10.25
CA GLY A 314 -16.22 -1.48 11.10
C GLY A 314 -17.53 -1.65 11.86
N GLU A 315 -18.32 -0.58 12.03
CA GLU A 315 -19.68 -0.67 12.59
C GLU A 315 -20.57 -1.65 11.83
N LEU A 316 -20.30 -1.85 10.53
CA LEU A 316 -20.99 -2.84 9.72
C LEU A 316 -20.86 -4.26 10.31
N LEU A 317 -19.79 -4.55 11.05
CA LEU A 317 -19.56 -5.85 11.66
C LEU A 317 -20.06 -5.94 13.10
N ALA A 318 -20.38 -4.81 13.77
CA ALA A 318 -20.63 -4.78 15.21
C ALA A 318 -21.75 -5.73 15.65
N ASP A 319 -22.85 -5.76 14.89
CA ASP A 319 -24.02 -6.60 15.16
C ASP A 319 -24.07 -7.86 14.27
N ALA A 320 -22.91 -8.38 13.84
CA ALA A 320 -22.83 -9.63 13.08
C ALA A 320 -23.14 -10.85 13.96
N LYS A 321 -23.98 -11.75 13.45
CA LYS A 321 -24.46 -12.94 14.17
C LYS A 321 -23.64 -14.17 13.80
N PRO A 322 -23.54 -15.19 14.68
CA PRO A 322 -22.95 -16.47 14.31
C PRO A 322 -23.60 -17.03 13.03
N GLY A 323 -22.78 -17.40 12.05
CA GLY A 323 -23.22 -17.82 10.72
C GLY A 323 -23.26 -16.72 9.65
N ASP A 324 -23.21 -15.43 10.02
CA ASP A 324 -23.03 -14.33 9.05
C ASP A 324 -21.68 -14.45 8.33
N ILE A 325 -21.61 -13.94 7.10
CA ILE A 325 -20.38 -13.93 6.28
C ILE A 325 -19.79 -12.52 6.27
N CYS A 326 -18.54 -12.38 6.70
CA CYS A 326 -17.78 -11.14 6.69
C CYS A 326 -16.71 -11.19 5.59
N VAL A 327 -16.99 -10.52 4.47
CA VAL A 327 -16.09 -10.42 3.31
C VAL A 327 -15.24 -9.16 3.43
N LEU A 328 -13.93 -9.32 3.57
CA LEU A 328 -12.99 -8.26 3.92
C LEU A 328 -11.85 -8.20 2.92
N ASN A 329 -11.40 -6.99 2.60
CA ASN A 329 -10.22 -6.79 1.78
C ASN A 329 -8.96 -7.18 2.55
N GLY A 330 -8.28 -8.25 2.12
CA GLY A 330 -7.04 -8.76 2.70
C GLY A 330 -5.79 -7.96 2.31
N ASP A 331 -5.88 -7.07 1.32
CA ASP A 331 -4.78 -6.16 0.96
C ASP A 331 -4.82 -4.85 1.75
N ASP A 332 -5.93 -4.56 2.46
CA ASP A 332 -6.11 -3.33 3.22
C ASP A 332 -5.87 -3.57 4.72
N PRO A 333 -4.76 -3.05 5.29
CA PRO A 333 -4.39 -3.32 6.67
C PRO A 333 -5.38 -2.73 7.68
N LEU A 334 -6.05 -1.61 7.35
CA LEU A 334 -7.03 -0.99 8.23
C LEU A 334 -8.32 -1.83 8.25
N VAL A 335 -8.72 -2.40 7.12
CA VAL A 335 -9.84 -3.35 7.05
C VAL A 335 -9.53 -4.63 7.84
N LEU A 336 -8.34 -5.20 7.66
CA LEU A 336 -7.91 -6.40 8.38
C LEU A 336 -7.86 -6.20 9.91
N SER A 337 -7.70 -4.96 10.35
CA SER A 337 -7.63 -4.62 11.77
C SER A 337 -9.00 -4.47 12.46
N ILE A 338 -10.09 -4.50 11.69
CA ILE A 338 -11.46 -4.39 12.21
C ILE A 338 -11.81 -5.69 12.95
N PRO A 339 -12.27 -5.62 14.22
CA PRO A 339 -12.64 -6.81 14.96
C PRO A 339 -13.86 -7.49 14.34
N ILE A 340 -13.80 -8.82 14.26
CA ILE A 340 -14.85 -9.65 13.69
C ILE A 340 -15.53 -10.42 14.84
N PRO A 341 -16.86 -10.38 14.97
CA PRO A 341 -17.55 -11.13 16.02
C PRO A 341 -17.33 -12.64 15.92
N PRO A 342 -17.22 -13.34 17.07
CA PRO A 342 -16.99 -14.78 17.09
C PRO A 342 -18.15 -15.55 16.46
N GLY A 343 -17.83 -16.64 15.77
CA GLY A 343 -18.82 -17.49 15.10
C GLY A 343 -19.28 -17.01 13.73
N THR A 344 -18.80 -15.86 13.26
CA THR A 344 -18.98 -15.42 11.87
C THR A 344 -17.97 -16.10 10.94
N MET A 345 -18.31 -16.22 9.65
CA MET A 345 -17.41 -16.71 8.61
C MET A 345 -16.62 -15.55 8.02
N LYS A 346 -15.31 -15.52 8.29
CA LYS A 346 -14.38 -14.57 7.66
C LYS A 346 -14.00 -15.06 6.26
N VAL A 347 -14.07 -14.17 5.27
CA VAL A 347 -13.63 -14.41 3.89
C VAL A 347 -12.77 -13.23 3.44
N LEU A 348 -11.55 -13.50 2.99
CA LEU A 348 -10.61 -12.50 2.52
C LEU A 348 -10.55 -12.47 0.99
N PHE A 349 -10.64 -11.28 0.42
CA PHE A 349 -10.38 -11.05 -1.00
C PHE A 349 -9.21 -10.09 -1.19
N GLY A 350 -8.41 -10.27 -2.23
CA GLY A 350 -7.24 -9.40 -2.47
C GLY A 350 -6.22 -10.05 -3.40
N ARG A 351 -5.01 -9.51 -3.47
CA ARG A 351 -3.87 -10.04 -4.22
C ARG A 351 -2.97 -10.91 -3.34
N GLY A 352 -2.99 -10.70 -2.03
CA GLY A 352 -2.15 -11.41 -1.07
C GLY A 352 -2.34 -12.93 -1.09
N VAL A 353 -1.28 -13.67 -0.78
CA VAL A 353 -1.28 -15.15 -0.76
C VAL A 353 -2.24 -15.72 0.31
N GLY A 354 -2.50 -14.96 1.38
CA GLY A 354 -3.45 -15.33 2.43
C GLY A 354 -4.93 -15.02 2.13
N CYS A 355 -5.27 -14.57 0.91
CA CYS A 355 -6.65 -14.31 0.53
C CYS A 355 -7.37 -15.58 0.05
N ASP A 356 -8.61 -15.77 0.50
CA ASP A 356 -9.49 -16.87 0.09
C ASP A 356 -9.92 -16.75 -1.37
N VAL A 357 -10.14 -15.52 -1.85
CA VAL A 357 -10.35 -15.23 -3.27
C VAL A 357 -9.28 -14.25 -3.73
N ARG A 358 -8.42 -14.70 -4.64
CA ARG A 358 -7.20 -13.99 -5.02
C ARG A 358 -7.27 -13.42 -6.43
N LEU A 359 -7.01 -12.13 -6.57
CA LEU A 359 -6.78 -11.47 -7.85
C LEU A 359 -5.35 -11.74 -8.32
N ILE A 360 -5.21 -12.69 -9.23
CA ILE A 360 -3.90 -13.10 -9.79
C ILE A 360 -3.40 -12.07 -10.79
N LEU A 361 -4.29 -11.62 -11.67
CA LEU A 361 -3.95 -10.74 -12.78
C LEU A 361 -5.04 -9.69 -12.98
N ALA A 362 -4.59 -8.46 -13.24
CA ALA A 362 -5.43 -7.39 -13.77
C ALA A 362 -4.60 -6.62 -14.79
N GLU A 363 -4.97 -6.67 -16.06
CA GLU A 363 -4.25 -6.04 -17.15
C GLU A 363 -5.22 -5.25 -18.03
N ASN A 364 -4.81 -4.07 -18.48
CA ASN A 364 -5.58 -3.30 -19.46
C ASN A 364 -5.45 -3.98 -20.82
N ILE A 365 -6.57 -4.18 -21.51
CA ILE A 365 -6.65 -4.74 -22.86
C ILE A 365 -7.52 -3.85 -23.73
N ASP A 366 -7.56 -4.13 -25.04
CA ASP A 366 -8.27 -3.34 -26.04
C ASP A 366 -7.93 -1.85 -25.97
N GLY A 367 -6.65 -1.49 -25.86
CA GLY A 367 -6.23 -0.09 -25.75
C GLY A 367 -6.69 0.62 -24.46
N GLY A 368 -6.91 -0.15 -23.38
CA GLY A 368 -7.40 0.35 -22.10
C GLY A 368 -8.93 0.43 -21.99
N HIS A 369 -9.66 -0.02 -23.00
CA HIS A 369 -11.12 -0.03 -23.01
C HIS A 369 -11.73 -1.18 -22.18
N ALA A 370 -10.93 -2.16 -21.78
CA ALA A 370 -11.35 -3.27 -20.94
C ALA A 370 -10.21 -3.75 -20.04
N VAL A 371 -10.57 -4.54 -19.03
CA VAL A 371 -9.62 -5.13 -18.08
C VAL A 371 -9.73 -6.65 -18.17
N ARG A 372 -8.61 -7.31 -18.46
CA ARG A 372 -8.45 -8.76 -18.34
C ARG A 372 -8.22 -9.11 -16.87
N VAL A 373 -9.00 -10.04 -16.35
CA VAL A 373 -9.01 -10.41 -14.93
C VAL A 373 -8.84 -11.91 -14.77
N ILE A 374 -7.88 -12.32 -13.93
CA ILE A 374 -7.73 -13.71 -13.50
C ILE A 374 -7.94 -13.79 -12.00
N ILE A 375 -8.93 -14.58 -11.58
CA ILE A 375 -9.25 -14.80 -10.17
C ILE A 375 -9.07 -16.26 -9.81
N GLU A 376 -8.45 -16.50 -8.67
CA GLU A 376 -8.30 -17.81 -8.04
C GLU A 376 -9.20 -17.90 -6.80
N ASN A 377 -9.79 -19.09 -6.59
CA ASN A 377 -10.53 -19.44 -5.39
C ASN A 377 -9.74 -20.48 -4.57
N ASN A 378 -9.31 -20.07 -3.38
CA ASN A 378 -8.59 -20.86 -2.39
C ASN A 378 -9.48 -21.25 -1.20
N MET A 379 -10.78 -20.96 -1.23
CA MET A 379 -11.72 -21.37 -0.19
C MET A 379 -11.70 -22.89 0.03
N PRO A 380 -11.62 -23.37 1.29
CA PRO A 380 -11.72 -24.78 1.60
C PRO A 380 -12.97 -25.43 1.01
N THR A 381 -12.81 -26.64 0.43
CA THR A 381 -13.91 -27.39 -0.18
C THR A 381 -15.04 -27.69 0.82
N SER A 382 -14.74 -27.75 2.12
CA SER A 382 -15.74 -27.87 3.20
C SER A 382 -16.71 -26.69 3.28
N ILE A 383 -16.27 -25.49 2.93
CA ILE A 383 -17.10 -24.28 2.87
C ILE A 383 -17.95 -24.31 1.61
N ILE A 384 -17.34 -24.66 0.47
CA ILE A 384 -17.99 -24.75 -0.83
C ILE A 384 -19.10 -25.83 -0.82
N ASN A 385 -18.85 -26.97 -0.15
CA ASN A 385 -19.79 -28.09 -0.09
C ASN A 385 -21.02 -27.84 0.81
N ARG A 386 -21.04 -26.78 1.63
CA ARG A 386 -22.23 -26.44 2.46
C ARG A 386 -23.48 -26.19 1.62
N PHE A 387 -23.31 -25.78 0.36
CA PHE A 387 -24.41 -25.44 -0.53
C PHE A 387 -24.76 -26.55 -1.54
N LYS A 388 -24.19 -27.75 -1.42
CA LYS A 388 -24.43 -28.91 -2.32
C LYS A 388 -24.29 -28.60 -3.82
N ALA A 389 -23.52 -27.57 -4.20
CA ALA A 389 -23.49 -27.02 -5.56
C ALA A 389 -22.17 -27.25 -6.32
N ALA A 390 -21.09 -27.67 -5.66
CA ALA A 390 -19.80 -27.84 -6.33
C ALA A 390 -19.47 -29.32 -6.55
N ASP A 391 -19.47 -29.71 -7.81
CA ASP A 391 -18.84 -30.95 -8.28
C ASP A 391 -17.33 -30.87 -8.04
N LYS A 392 -16.65 -32.00 -7.80
CA LYS A 392 -15.19 -32.09 -7.51
C LYS A 392 -14.30 -31.56 -8.66
N ARG A 393 -14.90 -31.09 -9.75
CA ARG A 393 -14.26 -30.64 -11.00
C ARG A 393 -14.32 -29.12 -11.24
N THR A 394 -14.84 -28.31 -10.30
CA THR A 394 -14.87 -26.85 -10.52
C THR A 394 -13.45 -26.28 -10.60
N PRO A 395 -13.14 -25.49 -11.64
CA PRO A 395 -11.80 -24.93 -11.80
C PRO A 395 -11.49 -23.95 -10.66
N LYS A 396 -10.27 -24.06 -10.12
CA LYS A 396 -9.78 -23.17 -9.05
C LYS A 396 -9.50 -21.75 -9.54
N MET A 397 -9.28 -21.57 -10.84
CA MET A 397 -9.00 -20.29 -11.46
C MET A 397 -9.91 -20.05 -12.66
N VAL A 398 -10.27 -18.79 -12.88
CA VAL A 398 -11.02 -18.37 -14.05
C VAL A 398 -10.45 -17.07 -14.60
N GLU A 399 -10.55 -16.93 -15.91
CA GLU A 399 -10.22 -15.72 -16.65
C GLU A 399 -11.49 -15.14 -17.26
N PHE A 400 -11.65 -13.82 -17.17
CA PHE A 400 -12.72 -13.09 -17.85
C PHE A 400 -12.32 -11.64 -18.12
N LYS A 401 -13.17 -10.96 -18.90
CA LYS A 401 -13.00 -9.58 -19.32
C LYS A 401 -14.05 -8.70 -18.67
N ILE A 402 -13.63 -7.59 -18.06
CA ILE A 402 -14.52 -6.53 -17.59
C ILE A 402 -14.48 -5.40 -18.60
N HIS A 403 -15.64 -4.94 -19.05
CA HIS A 403 -15.71 -3.80 -19.96
C HIS A 403 -15.65 -2.48 -19.19
N GLY A 404 -14.83 -1.55 -19.67
CA GLY A 404 -14.61 -0.24 -19.04
C GLY A 404 -13.16 -0.06 -18.58
N PRO A 405 -12.75 1.20 -18.36
CA PRO A 405 -11.37 1.52 -18.04
C PRO A 405 -11.07 1.38 -16.55
N GLY A 406 -9.84 0.96 -16.23
CA GLY A 406 -9.27 1.06 -14.90
C GLY A 406 -9.10 -0.27 -14.16
N LEU A 407 -7.85 -0.59 -13.82
CA LEU A 407 -7.47 -1.81 -13.11
C LEU A 407 -8.15 -1.98 -11.73
N HIS A 408 -8.58 -0.89 -11.11
CA HIS A 408 -9.31 -0.91 -9.84
C HIS A 408 -10.65 -1.67 -9.94
N GLN A 409 -11.24 -1.80 -11.14
CA GLN A 409 -12.43 -2.60 -11.37
C GLN A 409 -12.20 -4.09 -11.10
N ALA A 410 -10.98 -4.59 -11.33
CA ALA A 410 -10.63 -5.98 -11.05
C ALA A 410 -10.71 -6.31 -9.54
N MET A 411 -10.36 -5.36 -8.67
CA MET A 411 -10.49 -5.53 -7.23
C MET A 411 -11.96 -5.56 -6.78
N ASN A 412 -12.81 -4.72 -7.37
CA ASN A 412 -14.26 -4.76 -7.13
C ASN A 412 -14.87 -6.09 -7.60
N ALA A 413 -14.41 -6.63 -8.73
CA ALA A 413 -14.82 -7.94 -9.23
C ALA A 413 -14.33 -9.08 -8.33
N CYS A 414 -13.13 -8.96 -7.75
CA CYS A 414 -12.60 -9.88 -6.75
C CYS A 414 -13.49 -9.90 -5.49
N ALA A 415 -13.89 -8.74 -4.99
CA ALA A 415 -14.84 -8.63 -3.87
C ALA A 415 -16.21 -9.26 -4.19
N ALA A 416 -16.76 -9.00 -5.38
CA ALA A 416 -18.01 -9.58 -5.83
C ALA A 416 -17.92 -11.11 -5.96
N THR A 417 -16.78 -11.60 -6.46
CA THR A 417 -16.50 -13.04 -6.56
C THR A 417 -16.42 -13.68 -5.18
N ALA A 418 -15.78 -13.04 -4.20
CA ALA A 418 -15.71 -13.52 -2.83
C ALA A 418 -17.11 -13.66 -2.21
N VAL A 419 -18.01 -12.69 -2.41
CA VAL A 419 -19.41 -12.80 -1.98
C VAL A 419 -20.11 -14.00 -2.63
N ALA A 420 -20.03 -14.12 -3.96
CA ALA A 420 -20.75 -15.16 -4.71
C ALA A 420 -20.23 -16.58 -4.43
N VAL A 421 -18.90 -16.75 -4.34
CA VAL A 421 -18.28 -18.04 -3.97
C VAL A 421 -18.67 -18.46 -2.55
N SER A 422 -18.73 -17.51 -1.61
CA SER A 422 -19.15 -17.78 -0.23
C SER A 422 -20.61 -18.24 -0.11
N LEU A 423 -21.40 -18.00 -1.15
CA LEU A 423 -22.79 -18.44 -1.28
C LEU A 423 -22.93 -19.69 -2.17
N GLY A 424 -21.81 -20.30 -2.57
CA GLY A 424 -21.78 -21.56 -3.31
C GLY A 424 -21.94 -21.44 -4.82
N ILE A 425 -21.85 -20.23 -5.39
CA ILE A 425 -21.95 -20.04 -6.85
C ILE A 425 -20.62 -20.48 -7.51
N PRO A 426 -20.63 -21.35 -8.53
CA PRO A 426 -19.42 -21.79 -9.20
C PRO A 426 -18.66 -20.65 -9.89
N LEU A 427 -17.33 -20.68 -9.77
CA LEU A 427 -16.43 -19.65 -10.30
C LEU A 427 -16.62 -19.36 -11.82
N PRO A 428 -16.84 -20.35 -12.71
CA PRO A 428 -17.13 -20.09 -14.13
C PRO A 428 -18.40 -19.28 -14.37
N GLN A 429 -19.46 -19.55 -13.60
CA GLN A 429 -20.74 -18.85 -13.71
C GLN A 429 -20.63 -17.40 -13.24
N ILE A 430 -19.81 -17.16 -12.21
CA ILE A 430 -19.49 -15.81 -11.73
C ILE A 430 -18.74 -15.03 -12.81
N ALA A 431 -17.72 -15.63 -13.43
CA ALA A 431 -16.94 -15.02 -14.50
C ALA A 431 -17.81 -14.65 -15.70
N GLU A 432 -18.70 -15.54 -16.13
CA GLU A 432 -19.66 -15.25 -17.19
C GLU A 432 -20.56 -14.05 -16.82
N SER A 433 -21.08 -14.01 -15.60
CA SER A 433 -21.94 -12.93 -15.13
C SER A 433 -21.20 -11.59 -15.05
N LEU A 434 -19.98 -11.59 -14.51
CA LEU A 434 -19.13 -10.40 -14.38
C LEU A 434 -18.63 -9.89 -15.74
N SER A 435 -18.50 -10.75 -16.75
CA SER A 435 -18.16 -10.32 -18.11
C SER A 435 -19.21 -9.40 -18.75
N ARG A 436 -20.46 -9.48 -18.27
CA ARG A 436 -21.57 -8.63 -18.72
C ARG A 436 -21.58 -7.27 -18.01
N PHE A 437 -20.71 -7.05 -17.03
CA PHE A 437 -20.65 -5.79 -16.29
C PHE A 437 -20.41 -4.60 -17.23
N ARG A 438 -21.14 -3.51 -16.99
CA ARG A 438 -20.93 -2.21 -17.61
C ARG A 438 -20.89 -1.14 -16.52
N PRO A 439 -19.95 -0.19 -16.58
CA PRO A 439 -19.91 0.90 -15.62
C PRO A 439 -21.19 1.73 -15.65
N ALA A 440 -21.70 2.11 -14.49
CA ALA A 440 -22.88 2.96 -14.38
C ALA A 440 -22.57 4.38 -14.89
N PRO A 441 -23.60 5.18 -15.27
CA PRO A 441 -23.39 6.56 -15.66
C PRO A 441 -22.56 7.35 -14.63
N MET A 442 -21.61 8.15 -15.12
CA MET A 442 -20.67 8.95 -14.30
C MET A 442 -19.77 8.16 -13.33
N ARG A 443 -19.66 6.83 -13.47
CA ARG A 443 -18.80 5.96 -12.65
C ARG A 443 -17.82 5.21 -13.54
N SER A 444 -16.77 5.89 -13.97
CA SER A 444 -15.82 5.38 -14.99
C SER A 444 -16.51 4.94 -16.29
N GLN A 445 -17.59 5.64 -16.66
CA GLN A 445 -18.31 5.36 -17.88
C GLN A 445 -17.49 5.85 -19.08
N MET A 446 -17.22 4.98 -20.04
CA MET A 446 -16.70 5.43 -21.32
C MET A 446 -17.80 5.95 -22.21
N VAL A 447 -17.60 7.13 -22.76
CA VAL A 447 -18.47 7.76 -23.75
C VAL A 447 -17.61 8.14 -24.94
N LEU A 448 -17.86 7.49 -26.08
CA LEU A 448 -17.30 7.93 -27.36
C LEU A 448 -18.26 8.96 -27.96
N THR A 449 -17.81 10.19 -28.12
CA THR A 449 -18.61 11.23 -28.76
C THR A 449 -18.64 11.02 -30.27
N ARG A 450 -19.65 11.54 -30.97
CA ARG A 450 -19.67 11.50 -32.45
C ARG A 450 -18.57 12.37 -33.08
N SER A 451 -17.95 13.27 -32.31
CA SER A 451 -16.77 14.05 -32.73
C SER A 451 -15.46 13.25 -32.58
N GLY A 452 -15.54 11.98 -32.18
CA GLY A 452 -14.39 11.08 -32.01
C GLY A 452 -13.50 11.41 -30.82
N ILE A 453 -14.08 12.05 -29.78
CA ILE A 453 -13.43 12.26 -28.48
C ILE A 453 -13.85 11.11 -27.56
N THR A 454 -12.89 10.51 -26.87
CA THR A 454 -13.19 9.47 -25.87
C THR A 454 -13.20 10.09 -24.48
N VAL A 455 -14.35 10.03 -23.80
CA VAL A 455 -14.52 10.60 -22.46
C VAL A 455 -14.63 9.48 -21.42
N ILE A 456 -13.75 9.50 -20.42
CA ILE A 456 -13.95 8.80 -19.15
C ILE A 456 -14.82 9.71 -18.27
N ASN A 457 -16.12 9.45 -18.27
CA ASN A 457 -17.08 10.13 -17.41
C ASN A 457 -17.06 9.50 -16.01
N ASP A 458 -16.30 10.11 -15.10
CA ASP A 458 -16.22 9.77 -13.68
C ASP A 458 -16.62 10.95 -12.78
N ALA A 459 -17.57 11.74 -13.28
CA ALA A 459 -18.02 13.02 -12.75
C ALA A 459 -18.93 12.92 -11.51
N TYR A 460 -19.10 11.74 -10.93
CA TYR A 460 -20.06 11.52 -9.86
C TYR A 460 -19.58 12.06 -8.49
N ASN A 461 -18.37 11.68 -8.09
CA ASN A 461 -17.76 12.14 -6.84
C ASN A 461 -16.23 11.98 -6.89
N ALA A 462 -15.53 12.73 -6.05
CA ALA A 462 -14.08 12.72 -6.00
C ALA A 462 -13.54 12.58 -4.58
N SER A 463 -12.39 11.92 -4.50
CA SER A 463 -11.56 11.75 -3.32
C SER A 463 -10.13 11.56 -3.82
N PRO A 464 -9.09 11.79 -3.01
CA PRO A 464 -7.71 11.58 -3.44
C PRO A 464 -7.44 10.18 -4.05
N PRO A 465 -7.87 9.06 -3.43
CA PRO A 465 -7.65 7.74 -4.03
C PRO A 465 -8.46 7.51 -5.31
N SER A 466 -9.69 8.05 -5.41
CA SER A 466 -10.49 7.90 -6.63
C SER A 466 -9.95 8.76 -7.79
N MET A 467 -9.43 9.96 -7.50
CA MET A 467 -8.74 10.79 -8.49
C MET A 467 -7.50 10.08 -9.04
N ALA A 468 -6.67 9.50 -8.17
CA ALA A 468 -5.49 8.75 -8.57
C ALA A 468 -5.84 7.57 -9.51
N ALA A 469 -6.85 6.77 -9.14
CA ALA A 469 -7.30 5.65 -9.97
C ALA A 469 -7.84 6.10 -11.34
N ALA A 470 -8.52 7.25 -11.40
CA ALA A 470 -9.06 7.79 -12.65
C ALA A 470 -7.95 8.35 -13.56
N ILE A 471 -6.95 9.04 -13.01
CA ILE A 471 -5.78 9.53 -13.74
C ILE A 471 -4.96 8.36 -14.30
N GLU A 472 -4.77 7.30 -13.51
CA GLU A 472 -4.10 6.08 -13.98
C GLU A 472 -4.90 5.41 -15.10
N SER A 473 -6.24 5.46 -15.04
CA SER A 473 -7.09 4.94 -16.12
C SER A 473 -6.93 5.75 -17.41
N LEU A 474 -6.84 7.08 -17.32
CA LEU A 474 -6.58 7.96 -18.46
C LEU A 474 -5.20 7.70 -19.08
N LYS A 475 -4.17 7.52 -18.24
CA LYS A 475 -2.80 7.25 -18.68
C LYS A 475 -2.72 5.98 -19.52
N ASN A 476 -3.46 4.95 -19.15
CA ASN A 476 -3.44 3.64 -19.78
C ASN A 476 -4.39 3.49 -20.98
N LEU A 477 -5.12 4.55 -21.36
CA LEU A 477 -5.89 4.56 -22.60
C LEU A 477 -4.99 4.88 -23.80
N ASP A 478 -5.25 4.16 -24.89
CA ASP A 478 -4.72 4.50 -26.21
C ASP A 478 -5.23 5.89 -26.60
N CYS A 479 -4.32 6.71 -27.08
CA CYS A 479 -4.59 8.11 -27.40
C CYS A 479 -3.84 8.47 -28.67
N THR A 480 -4.59 8.93 -29.68
CA THR A 480 -4.05 9.44 -30.94
C THR A 480 -3.92 10.97 -30.94
N GLY A 481 -4.69 11.66 -30.10
CA GLY A 481 -4.59 13.09 -29.82
C GLY A 481 -3.86 13.39 -28.51
N LYS A 482 -4.44 14.26 -27.68
CA LYS A 482 -3.92 14.57 -26.33
C LYS A 482 -4.74 13.92 -25.22
N ARG A 483 -4.05 13.62 -24.11
CA ARG A 483 -4.69 13.28 -22.83
C ARG A 483 -5.08 14.56 -22.10
N VAL A 484 -6.35 14.67 -21.73
CA VAL A 484 -6.92 15.86 -21.08
C VAL A 484 -7.54 15.47 -19.75
N CYS A 485 -7.21 16.20 -18.69
CA CYS A 485 -7.89 16.07 -17.39
C CYS A 485 -8.77 17.29 -17.15
N ILE A 486 -10.06 17.08 -16.87
CA ILE A 486 -10.98 18.11 -16.41
C ILE A 486 -11.38 17.77 -14.97
N LEU A 487 -10.84 18.53 -14.01
CA LEU A 487 -10.93 18.25 -12.59
C LEU A 487 -11.69 19.36 -11.86
N GLY A 488 -12.78 18.99 -11.18
CA GLY A 488 -13.46 19.83 -10.21
C GLY A 488 -12.98 19.55 -8.79
N ASP A 489 -13.02 20.55 -7.92
CA ASP A 489 -12.56 20.48 -6.53
C ASP A 489 -13.03 19.23 -5.77
N MET A 490 -12.16 18.73 -4.90
CA MET A 490 -12.43 17.68 -3.93
C MET A 490 -12.93 18.32 -2.62
N LEU A 491 -14.19 18.08 -2.26
CA LEU A 491 -14.82 18.67 -1.08
C LEU A 491 -14.73 17.71 0.13
N GLU A 492 -15.03 18.20 1.33
CA GLU A 492 -15.13 17.41 2.59
C GLU A 492 -13.79 16.77 3.07
N LEU A 493 -12.64 17.38 2.72
CA LEU A 493 -11.30 16.88 3.09
C LEU A 493 -10.71 17.55 4.36
N GLY A 494 -11.36 18.58 4.89
CA GLY A 494 -10.92 19.31 6.08
C GLY A 494 -9.49 19.86 5.95
N VAL A 495 -8.67 19.72 6.99
CA VAL A 495 -7.29 20.25 7.01
C VAL A 495 -6.34 19.63 5.97
N THR A 496 -6.71 18.48 5.39
CA THR A 496 -5.89 17.78 4.39
C THR A 496 -6.14 18.25 2.95
N GLU A 497 -7.12 19.15 2.76
CA GLU A 497 -7.61 19.57 1.45
C GLU A 497 -6.51 20.14 0.55
N ALA A 498 -5.68 21.07 1.04
CA ALA A 498 -4.61 21.67 0.24
C ALA A 498 -3.60 20.62 -0.26
N ALA A 499 -3.11 19.77 0.65
CA ALA A 499 -2.15 18.72 0.32
C ALA A 499 -2.73 17.68 -0.65
N ALA A 500 -4.03 17.37 -0.52
CA ALA A 500 -4.72 16.44 -1.42
C ALA A 500 -4.83 16.98 -2.85
N HIS A 501 -5.18 18.26 -3.03
CA HIS A 501 -5.25 18.88 -4.36
C HIS A 501 -3.86 18.95 -5.00
N GLU A 502 -2.83 19.29 -4.23
CA GLU A 502 -1.42 19.27 -4.69
C GLU A 502 -0.98 17.87 -5.14
N LEU A 503 -1.34 16.83 -4.37
CA LEU A 503 -1.05 15.44 -4.73
C LEU A 503 -1.67 15.06 -6.08
N VAL A 504 -2.94 15.39 -6.29
CA VAL A 504 -3.65 15.05 -7.54
C VAL A 504 -3.02 15.77 -8.73
N LEU A 505 -2.64 17.03 -8.60
CA LEU A 505 -1.96 17.77 -9.67
C LEU A 505 -0.58 17.16 -10.00
N ASN A 506 0.18 16.74 -8.98
CA ASN A 506 1.46 16.04 -9.22
C ASN A 506 1.26 14.70 -9.96
N LEU A 507 0.17 13.97 -9.67
CA LEU A 507 -0.17 12.75 -10.42
C LEU A 507 -0.48 13.07 -11.89
N CYS A 508 -1.18 14.18 -12.17
CA CYS A 508 -1.40 14.64 -13.53
C CYS A 508 -0.09 14.92 -14.28
N CYS A 509 0.89 15.55 -13.62
CA CYS A 509 2.22 15.79 -14.20
C CYS A 509 2.94 14.49 -14.58
N HIS A 510 2.83 13.46 -13.73
CA HIS A 510 3.49 12.18 -13.95
C HIS A 510 2.80 11.31 -15.02
N ALA A 511 1.54 11.62 -15.36
CA ALA A 511 0.75 10.86 -16.33
C ALA A 511 0.86 11.38 -17.77
N SER A 512 1.81 12.27 -18.07
CA SER A 512 2.03 12.87 -19.40
C SER A 512 0.76 13.48 -19.99
N ILE A 513 0.01 14.23 -19.16
CA ILE A 513 -1.22 14.90 -19.54
C ILE A 513 -0.88 16.17 -20.31
N GLY A 514 -1.48 16.33 -21.50
CA GLY A 514 -1.20 17.46 -22.39
C GLY A 514 -2.01 18.72 -22.08
N LEU A 515 -3.16 18.59 -21.42
CA LEU A 515 -4.01 19.72 -21.01
C LEU A 515 -4.71 19.40 -19.69
N ILE A 516 -4.64 20.32 -18.73
CA ILE A 516 -5.36 20.23 -17.46
C ILE A 516 -6.35 21.39 -17.37
N MET A 517 -7.62 21.08 -17.13
CA MET A 517 -8.69 22.05 -16.95
C MET A 517 -9.21 21.93 -15.52
N LEU A 518 -9.10 23.00 -14.74
CA LEU A 518 -9.43 23.02 -13.31
C LEU A 518 -10.68 23.86 -13.07
N VAL A 519 -11.62 23.31 -12.29
CA VAL A 519 -12.85 23.98 -11.86
C VAL A 519 -12.85 24.11 -10.34
N GLY A 520 -12.88 25.35 -9.87
CA GLY A 520 -12.92 25.69 -8.46
C GLY A 520 -11.61 26.28 -7.91
N GLU A 521 -11.74 26.93 -6.74
CA GLU A 521 -10.67 27.71 -6.11
C GLU A 521 -9.57 26.84 -5.49
N ARG A 522 -9.88 25.59 -5.09
CA ARG A 522 -8.92 24.74 -4.37
C ARG A 522 -7.83 24.22 -5.29
N PHE A 523 -8.21 23.68 -6.45
CA PHE A 523 -7.26 23.30 -7.49
C PHE A 523 -6.49 24.50 -8.04
N LEU A 524 -7.14 25.66 -8.19
CA LEU A 524 -6.46 26.89 -8.62
C LEU A 524 -5.35 27.30 -7.63
N THR A 525 -5.64 27.24 -6.33
CA THR A 525 -4.67 27.55 -5.27
C THR A 525 -3.49 26.57 -5.30
N ALA A 526 -3.77 25.27 -5.44
CA ALA A 526 -2.74 24.23 -5.54
C ALA A 526 -1.87 24.40 -6.80
N ALA A 527 -2.46 24.72 -7.94
CA ALA A 527 -1.75 24.93 -9.20
C ALA A 527 -0.79 26.13 -9.13
N LYS A 528 -1.23 27.25 -8.52
CA LYS A 528 -0.38 28.43 -8.28
C LYS A 528 0.81 28.09 -7.40
N LYS A 529 0.58 27.37 -6.29
CA LYS A 529 1.65 26.98 -5.35
C LYS A 529 2.69 26.06 -5.99
N LEU A 530 2.28 25.14 -6.85
CA LEU A 530 3.17 24.23 -7.57
C LEU A 530 3.86 24.86 -8.79
N LYS A 531 3.56 26.13 -9.11
CA LYS A 531 4.01 26.82 -10.32
C LYS A 531 3.69 26.00 -11.59
N LEU A 532 2.50 25.42 -11.62
CA LEU A 532 2.05 24.54 -12.70
C LEU A 532 1.68 25.29 -13.97
N LEU A 533 1.26 26.55 -13.82
CA LEU A 533 0.95 27.47 -14.91
C LEU A 533 2.16 27.69 -15.84
N ASP A 534 3.38 27.43 -15.36
CA ASP A 534 4.62 27.61 -16.12
C ASP A 534 5.11 26.31 -16.79
N LYS A 535 4.44 25.17 -16.57
CA LYS A 535 4.96 23.83 -16.92
C LYS A 535 4.07 23.01 -17.85
N ILE A 536 2.75 23.19 -17.77
CA ILE A 536 1.74 22.43 -18.51
C ILE A 536 0.66 23.43 -18.95
N ASP A 537 -0.01 23.17 -20.07
CA ASP A 537 -1.20 23.93 -20.45
C ASP A 537 -2.30 23.70 -19.41
N VAL A 538 -2.54 24.71 -18.56
CA VAL A 538 -3.54 24.69 -17.50
C VAL A 538 -4.58 25.77 -17.78
N VAL A 539 -5.85 25.37 -17.86
CA VAL A 539 -7.00 26.29 -17.98
C VAL A 539 -7.78 26.25 -16.68
N CYS A 540 -7.98 27.40 -16.05
CA CYS A 540 -8.73 27.49 -14.80
C CYS A 540 -10.06 28.21 -15.01
N SER A 541 -11.08 27.80 -14.26
CA SER A 541 -12.38 28.46 -14.16
C SER A 541 -12.91 28.36 -12.73
N SER A 542 -13.72 29.32 -12.32
CA SER A 542 -14.41 29.31 -11.02
C SER A 542 -15.49 28.24 -10.93
N ASP A 543 -16.16 27.96 -12.06
CA ASP A 543 -17.36 27.13 -12.14
C ASP A 543 -17.45 26.42 -13.49
N VAL A 544 -18.39 25.48 -13.61
CA VAL A 544 -18.56 24.65 -14.81
C VAL A 544 -19.12 25.46 -15.99
N GLU A 545 -19.96 26.46 -15.73
CA GLU A 545 -20.65 27.25 -16.77
C GLU A 545 -19.65 28.13 -17.53
N SER A 546 -18.68 28.70 -16.81
CA SER A 546 -17.57 29.46 -17.39
C SER A 546 -16.52 28.59 -18.10
N LEU A 547 -16.38 27.30 -17.70
CA LEU A 547 -15.47 26.37 -18.35
C LEU A 547 -16.05 25.76 -19.64
N ALA A 548 -17.36 25.50 -19.68
CA ALA A 548 -18.01 24.74 -20.75
C ALA A 548 -17.72 25.29 -22.18
N PRO A 549 -17.75 26.61 -22.46
CA PRO A 549 -17.39 27.15 -23.78
C PRO A 549 -15.94 26.85 -24.18
N LYS A 550 -15.01 26.96 -23.23
CA LYS A 550 -13.56 26.71 -23.47
C LYS A 550 -13.27 25.24 -23.75
N VAL A 551 -14.02 24.32 -23.12
CA VAL A 551 -13.91 22.87 -23.36
C VAL A 551 -14.26 22.55 -24.82
N THR A 552 -15.32 23.16 -25.34
CA THR A 552 -15.70 23.01 -26.75
C THR A 552 -14.66 23.56 -27.73
N GLU A 553 -13.87 24.57 -27.38
CA GLU A 553 -12.84 25.12 -28.27
C GLU A 553 -11.54 24.29 -28.24
N LEU A 554 -11.12 23.83 -27.07
CA LEU A 554 -9.79 23.25 -26.88
C LEU A 554 -9.69 21.75 -27.18
N LEU A 555 -10.79 21.01 -27.22
CA LEU A 555 -10.78 19.57 -27.50
C LEU A 555 -10.85 19.25 -29.01
N ALA A 556 -10.06 18.28 -29.46
CA ALA A 556 -9.95 17.87 -30.86
C ALA A 556 -10.23 16.36 -31.06
N LEU A 557 -10.35 15.94 -32.33
CA LEU A 557 -10.52 14.53 -32.71
C LEU A 557 -9.35 13.68 -32.18
N GLY A 558 -9.65 12.52 -31.57
CA GLY A 558 -8.63 11.61 -31.04
C GLY A 558 -8.17 11.91 -29.61
N ASP A 559 -8.66 13.00 -29.01
CA ASP A 559 -8.40 13.32 -27.61
C ASP A 559 -9.09 12.31 -26.67
N VAL A 560 -8.41 11.99 -25.57
CA VAL A 560 -8.97 11.21 -24.46
C VAL A 560 -9.10 12.11 -23.25
N VAL A 561 -10.30 12.18 -22.68
CA VAL A 561 -10.67 13.18 -21.68
C VAL A 561 -11.17 12.50 -20.42
N LEU A 562 -10.55 12.77 -19.28
CA LEU A 562 -11.10 12.43 -17.97
C LEU A 562 -11.91 13.60 -17.43
N VAL A 563 -13.15 13.35 -17.01
CA VAL A 563 -13.95 14.34 -16.27
C VAL A 563 -14.26 13.81 -14.89
N LYS A 564 -13.84 14.54 -13.84
CA LYS A 564 -13.99 14.11 -12.46
C LYS A 564 -14.07 15.28 -11.48
N GLY A 565 -14.91 15.17 -10.45
CA GLY A 565 -15.01 16.16 -9.38
C GLY A 565 -15.99 15.72 -8.31
N SER A 566 -16.07 16.47 -7.20
CA SER A 566 -17.08 16.21 -6.17
C SER A 566 -18.47 16.47 -6.69
N ARG A 567 -19.49 15.84 -6.08
CA ARG A 567 -20.89 15.98 -6.54
C ARG A 567 -21.35 17.45 -6.59
N GLY A 568 -20.96 18.26 -5.60
CA GLY A 568 -21.28 19.69 -5.55
C GLY A 568 -20.66 20.53 -6.69
N MET A 569 -19.71 19.99 -7.44
CA MET A 569 -19.10 20.67 -8.59
C MET A 569 -19.90 20.49 -9.88
N GLU A 570 -20.91 19.61 -9.91
CA GLU A 570 -21.79 19.38 -11.06
C GLU A 570 -21.07 19.08 -12.40
N MET A 571 -19.93 18.39 -12.32
CA MET A 571 -19.07 18.09 -13.48
C MET A 571 -19.76 17.33 -14.62
N GLY A 572 -20.93 16.72 -14.36
CA GLY A 572 -21.78 16.13 -15.41
C GLY A 572 -22.19 17.12 -16.50
N LYS A 573 -22.35 18.41 -16.18
CA LYS A 573 -22.62 19.48 -17.14
C LYS A 573 -21.48 19.62 -18.18
N VAL A 574 -20.22 19.40 -17.78
CA VAL A 574 -19.07 19.39 -18.71
C VAL A 574 -19.19 18.26 -19.72
N VAL A 575 -19.54 17.06 -19.27
CA VAL A 575 -19.72 15.89 -20.16
C VAL A 575 -20.83 16.17 -21.17
N SER A 576 -21.95 16.77 -20.73
CA SER A 576 -23.02 17.21 -21.61
C SER A 576 -22.53 18.25 -22.63
N ALA A 577 -21.70 19.21 -22.23
CA ALA A 577 -21.13 20.21 -23.15
C ALA A 577 -20.21 19.58 -24.22
N ILE A 578 -19.35 18.62 -23.82
CA ILE A 578 -18.49 17.87 -24.75
C ILE A 578 -19.35 17.11 -25.77
N ASN A 579 -20.43 16.46 -25.31
CA ASN A 579 -21.36 15.74 -26.18
C ASN A 579 -22.18 16.69 -27.08
N ALA A 580 -22.51 17.89 -26.61
CA ALA A 580 -23.30 18.88 -27.33
C ALA A 580 -22.55 19.58 -28.46
N LYS A 581 -21.21 19.47 -28.53
CA LYS A 581 -20.36 19.98 -29.64
C LYS A 581 -20.80 19.50 -31.04
N LEU A 582 -21.75 18.57 -31.11
CA LEU A 582 -22.34 18.00 -32.33
C LEU A 582 -23.64 18.65 -32.79
N ASN A 583 -24.22 19.57 -32.01
CA ASN A 583 -25.40 20.33 -32.43
C ASN A 583 -24.96 21.79 -32.56
N GLY A 584 -24.66 22.23 -33.79
CA GLY A 584 -24.45 23.64 -34.10
C GLY A 584 -25.69 24.49 -33.82
N LYS A 585 -25.96 24.77 -32.55
CA LYS A 585 -26.80 25.85 -32.06
C LYS A 585 -26.07 26.47 -30.88
N HIS A 586 -25.56 27.67 -31.10
CA HIS A 586 -25.18 28.59 -30.04
C HIS A 586 -26.28 28.59 -28.95
N TYR A 587 -25.89 28.39 -27.70
CA TYR A 587 -26.68 28.86 -26.57
C TYR A 587 -26.74 30.39 -26.69
N CYS A 588 -27.84 30.92 -27.21
CA CYS A 588 -28.17 32.33 -27.13
C CYS A 588 -29.42 32.46 -26.27
N SER A 589 -29.28 33.23 -25.21
CA SER A 589 -30.34 33.66 -24.31
C SER A 589 -31.44 34.44 -25.05
N THR A 590 -32.69 34.09 -24.75
CA THR A 590 -33.92 34.92 -24.79
C THR A 590 -34.42 35.55 -26.11
N SER A 591 -35.71 35.25 -26.37
CA SER A 591 -36.78 36.05 -26.99
C SER A 591 -36.88 36.24 -28.52
N HIS A 592 -38.10 35.94 -28.99
CA HIS A 592 -38.83 36.42 -30.18
C HIS A 592 -38.66 35.73 -31.56
N PHE A 593 -39.70 34.93 -31.86
CA PHE A 593 -40.51 34.83 -33.09
C PHE A 593 -39.89 34.93 -34.50
N SER A 594 -40.39 34.00 -35.34
CA SER A 594 -40.76 34.16 -36.77
C SER A 594 -39.89 33.48 -37.84
N SER A 595 -40.40 32.33 -38.29
CA SER A 595 -40.70 31.96 -39.69
C SER A 595 -39.60 31.93 -40.78
N SER A 596 -39.40 30.70 -41.28
CA SER A 596 -39.31 30.32 -42.71
C SER A 596 -38.02 30.52 -43.50
N TYR A 597 -37.90 29.67 -44.53
CA TYR A 597 -36.88 29.51 -45.60
C TYR A 597 -35.74 28.52 -45.26
N LYS A 598 -35.85 27.21 -45.57
CA LYS A 598 -35.81 26.46 -46.87
C LYS A 598 -34.50 26.58 -47.68
N LEU A 599 -34.01 25.39 -48.05
CA LEU A 599 -33.17 24.97 -49.20
C LEU A 599 -31.64 25.16 -49.11
N ASN A 600 -30.86 24.06 -49.07
CA ASN A 600 -30.19 23.35 -50.20
C ASN A 600 -29.00 24.15 -50.75
N LEU A 601 -27.83 23.65 -51.18
CA LEU A 601 -27.30 22.39 -51.75
C LEU A 601 -25.75 22.66 -51.80
N ILE A 602 -24.85 21.77 -51.36
CA ILE A 602 -24.09 20.82 -52.20
C ILE A 602 -23.02 21.41 -53.18
N LEU A 603 -21.81 20.82 -53.10
CA LEU A 603 -20.75 20.61 -54.12
C LEU A 603 -19.93 21.81 -54.66
N ARG A 604 -18.60 21.78 -54.48
CA ARG A 604 -17.63 21.27 -55.49
C ARG A 604 -16.17 21.36 -55.07
N LEU A 605 -15.46 20.28 -55.39
CA LEU A 605 -14.01 20.15 -55.50
C LEU A 605 -13.49 20.72 -56.85
N THR A 606 -12.21 21.09 -56.83
CA THR A 606 -11.15 20.92 -57.86
C THR A 606 -10.98 21.85 -59.09
N LEU A 607 -9.67 22.04 -59.38
CA LEU A 607 -8.95 22.61 -60.55
C LEU A 607 -8.77 24.15 -60.50
N GLY A 608 -7.60 24.76 -60.69
CA GLY A 608 -6.30 24.35 -61.24
C GLY A 608 -5.79 25.48 -62.17
N LEU A 609 -4.47 25.77 -62.15
CA LEU A 609 -3.63 26.47 -63.18
C LEU A 609 -2.87 27.75 -62.75
N VAL A 610 -1.56 27.57 -62.52
CA VAL A 610 -0.40 28.13 -63.27
C VAL A 610 -0.49 29.58 -63.79
N ARG A 611 0.43 30.49 -63.38
CA ARG A 611 1.67 30.93 -64.12
C ARG A 611 2.40 32.16 -63.50
N MET A 612 3.73 32.17 -63.71
CA MET A 612 4.71 33.30 -63.81
C MET A 612 5.47 33.84 -62.56
N ASN A 613 6.79 33.67 -62.64
CA ASN A 613 7.90 34.42 -62.00
C ASN A 613 8.27 35.64 -62.91
N PRO A 614 9.18 36.62 -62.62
CA PRO A 614 10.25 36.65 -61.59
C PRO A 614 10.53 38.04 -60.91
N ARG A 615 11.45 38.05 -59.92
CA ARG A 615 12.40 39.11 -59.43
C ARG A 615 12.62 38.86 -57.92
N GLY A 616 13.80 38.81 -57.29
CA GLY A 616 15.16 39.19 -57.64
C GLY A 616 15.78 39.95 -56.44
N ARG A 617 16.95 39.48 -55.96
CA ARG A 617 17.99 40.16 -55.13
C ARG A 617 18.09 39.87 -53.61
N TYR A 618 19.20 39.23 -53.24
CA TYR A 618 20.01 39.37 -52.01
C TYR A 618 20.98 40.60 -52.14
N PRO A 619 21.96 40.84 -51.22
CA PRO A 619 21.96 41.12 -49.76
C PRO A 619 22.66 42.51 -49.52
N PRO A 620 23.26 42.89 -48.36
CA PRO A 620 24.56 42.34 -47.92
C PRO A 620 24.84 42.33 -46.39
N GLY A 621 25.88 41.60 -45.98
CA GLY A 621 26.67 41.86 -44.77
C GLY A 621 27.99 42.55 -45.11
N ILE A 622 28.75 42.99 -44.08
CA ILE A 622 30.19 43.36 -43.96
C ILE A 622 30.26 44.32 -42.74
N GLY A 623 31.21 44.25 -41.79
CA GLY A 623 32.49 43.55 -41.80
C GLY A 623 33.26 43.61 -40.46
N ASN A 624 34.48 43.08 -40.54
CA ASN A 624 35.49 42.89 -39.51
C ASN A 624 36.11 44.20 -38.97
N GLY A 625 36.58 44.16 -37.72
CA GLY A 625 37.55 45.12 -37.16
C GLY A 625 38.18 44.60 -35.86
N ARG A 626 39.50 44.41 -35.86
CA ARG A 626 40.36 43.96 -34.76
C ARG A 626 40.56 45.04 -33.69
N GLY A 627 40.89 44.64 -32.44
CA GLY A 627 41.90 45.33 -31.63
C GLY A 627 41.62 45.50 -30.13
N GLY A 628 42.63 45.18 -29.30
CA GLY A 628 42.84 45.76 -27.96
C GLY A 628 42.47 44.90 -26.77
N GLY A 629 43.42 44.66 -25.87
CA GLY A 629 43.29 43.84 -24.66
C GLY A 629 43.21 44.63 -23.35
N VAL A 630 43.67 43.96 -22.28
CA VAL A 630 44.02 44.45 -20.92
C VAL A 630 42.91 44.31 -19.84
N GLU A 631 43.09 43.33 -18.94
CA GLU A 631 42.64 43.32 -17.51
C GLU A 631 43.19 44.55 -16.76
N PRO A 632 42.66 45.07 -15.60
CA PRO A 632 42.32 44.28 -14.40
C PRO A 632 41.25 44.86 -13.39
N ASN A 633 40.66 43.95 -12.59
CA ASN A 633 40.65 43.89 -11.11
C ASN A 633 40.28 45.10 -10.18
N VAL A 634 39.41 44.80 -9.18
CA VAL A 634 39.37 45.26 -7.75
C VAL A 634 38.53 46.49 -7.27
N ASN A 635 37.61 46.16 -6.31
CA ASN A 635 37.04 46.89 -5.14
C ASN A 635 36.27 48.22 -5.28
N PHE A 636 35.19 48.38 -4.49
CA PHE A 636 35.18 49.25 -3.27
C PHE A 636 33.87 49.15 -2.46
N TYR A 637 34.02 49.23 -1.14
CA TYR A 637 33.02 49.27 -0.05
C TYR A 637 32.14 50.55 -0.05
N PRO A 638 31.14 50.62 0.85
CA PRO A 638 31.16 51.74 1.80
C PRO A 638 30.91 51.36 3.27
N ARG A 639 31.45 52.23 4.16
CA ARG A 639 31.37 52.25 5.64
C ARG A 639 30.02 52.79 6.16
N GLY A 640 29.67 52.43 7.40
CA GLY A 640 28.45 52.83 8.16
C GLY A 640 28.45 54.26 8.75
N PRO A 641 27.59 54.55 9.76
CA PRO A 641 28.10 54.64 11.14
C PRO A 641 27.15 54.23 12.30
N GLN A 642 27.81 54.17 13.47
CA GLN A 642 27.50 53.86 14.87
C GLN A 642 26.21 54.41 15.53
N LEU A 643 25.75 53.74 16.61
CA LEU A 643 25.39 54.33 17.91
C LEU A 643 25.48 53.29 19.05
N GLN A 644 26.01 53.75 20.19
CA GLN A 644 26.37 53.02 21.42
C GLN A 644 25.16 52.62 22.28
N GLN A 645 25.30 51.55 23.07
CA GLN A 645 25.12 51.59 24.54
C GLN A 645 25.60 50.30 25.24
N HIS A 646 26.30 50.50 26.35
CA HIS A 646 26.91 49.49 27.23
C HIS A 646 25.88 48.70 28.06
N TYR A 647 26.11 47.40 28.25
CA TYR A 647 26.00 46.73 29.56
C TYR A 647 27.02 45.57 29.62
N VAL A 648 27.69 45.46 30.76
CA VAL A 648 28.81 44.54 31.05
C VAL A 648 28.27 43.23 31.62
N GLU A 649 28.59 42.09 31.00
CA GLU A 649 28.57 40.77 31.66
C GLU A 649 29.88 40.02 31.39
N ARG A 650 30.46 39.47 32.46
CA ARG A 650 31.77 38.80 32.52
C ARG A 650 31.72 37.46 31.77
N ASN A 651 32.67 37.24 30.85
CA ASN A 651 32.81 36.00 30.09
C ASN A 651 34.07 35.21 30.51
N PRO A 652 33.97 33.95 30.97
CA PRO A 652 35.11 33.11 31.36
C PRO A 652 35.67 32.35 30.13
N ALA A 653 36.44 33.04 29.29
CA ALA A 653 37.01 32.43 28.07
C ALA A 653 38.53 32.57 27.92
N GLN A 654 39.23 33.22 28.86
CA GLN A 654 40.69 33.40 28.79
C GLN A 654 41.51 32.39 29.61
N SER A 655 40.87 31.53 30.41
CA SER A 655 41.54 30.48 31.18
C SER A 655 41.61 29.11 30.46
N GLN A 656 40.80 28.87 29.42
CA GLN A 656 40.82 27.59 28.68
C GLN A 656 41.85 27.52 27.53
N GLN A 657 42.25 28.65 26.94
CA GLN A 657 43.24 28.66 25.86
C GLN A 657 44.68 28.44 26.34
N ASN A 658 45.01 28.82 27.59
CA ASN A 658 46.35 28.58 28.15
C ASN A 658 46.56 27.14 28.67
N GLN A 659 45.50 26.41 29.02
CA GLN A 659 45.62 25.00 29.45
C GLN A 659 45.79 24.02 28.28
N GLN A 660 45.23 24.32 27.10
CA GLN A 660 45.41 23.48 25.90
C GLN A 660 46.82 23.60 25.31
N PHE A 661 47.48 24.75 25.42
CA PHE A 661 48.86 24.92 24.95
C PHE A 661 49.92 24.22 25.83
N GLN A 662 49.70 24.14 27.14
CA GLN A 662 50.59 23.39 28.04
C GLN A 662 50.44 21.87 27.89
N HIS A 663 49.24 21.37 27.58
CA HIS A 663 49.02 19.92 27.40
C HIS A 663 49.63 19.39 26.08
N GLN A 664 49.65 20.21 25.02
CA GLN A 664 50.30 19.85 23.75
C GLN A 664 51.83 19.80 23.85
N GLN A 665 52.47 20.68 24.63
CA GLN A 665 53.93 20.61 24.83
C GLN A 665 54.37 19.41 25.68
N HIS A 666 53.54 18.98 26.64
CA HIS A 666 53.86 17.83 27.50
C HIS A 666 53.76 16.48 26.77
N GLN A 667 52.82 16.33 25.81
CA GLN A 667 52.74 15.12 24.97
C GLN A 667 53.88 15.04 23.94
N GLN A 668 54.38 16.18 23.45
CA GLN A 668 55.50 16.22 22.51
C GLN A 668 56.85 15.85 23.18
N GLN A 669 57.04 16.20 24.46
CA GLN A 669 58.22 15.79 25.23
C GLN A 669 58.22 14.31 25.62
N GLN A 670 57.05 13.69 25.85
CA GLN A 670 56.96 12.25 26.15
C GLN A 670 57.21 11.38 24.91
N TRP A 671 56.86 11.86 23.71
CA TRP A 671 57.14 11.16 22.46
C TRP A 671 58.65 11.16 22.12
N LEU A 672 59.36 12.27 22.40
CA LEU A 672 60.80 12.40 22.19
C LEU A 672 61.64 11.53 23.15
N ARG A 673 61.18 11.28 24.38
CA ARG A 673 61.85 10.38 25.34
C ARG A 673 61.75 8.89 24.96
N ARG A 674 60.66 8.48 24.31
CA ARG A 674 60.46 7.07 23.93
C ARG A 674 61.30 6.66 22.71
N ASN A 675 61.65 7.60 21.84
CA ASN A 675 62.51 7.38 20.67
C ASN A 675 64.04 7.42 20.96
N GLN A 676 64.46 7.71 22.20
CA GLN A 676 65.88 7.69 22.60
C GLN A 676 66.34 6.40 23.30
N MET A 677 65.43 5.45 23.59
CA MET A 677 65.77 4.20 24.29
C MET A 677 65.95 2.96 23.39
N GLU A 678 65.75 3.05 22.06
CA GLU A 678 65.96 1.93 21.12
C GLU A 678 67.17 2.12 20.18
N ARG A 679 68.17 2.90 20.60
CA ARG A 679 69.46 3.00 19.89
C ARG A 679 70.63 2.83 20.85
N HIS A 680 70.86 1.61 21.33
CA HIS A 680 72.20 1.13 21.66
C HIS A 680 72.29 -0.41 21.67
N SER A 681 73.37 -0.91 21.06
CA SER A 681 73.86 -2.30 20.89
C SER A 681 73.43 -2.95 19.56
N GLY A 682 74.29 -3.26 18.59
CA GLY A 682 75.74 -3.27 18.47
C GLY A 682 76.09 -3.91 17.11
N SER A 683 77.29 -3.64 16.62
CA SER A 683 77.76 -3.64 15.22
C SER A 683 78.39 -4.94 14.67
N ASN A 684 78.58 -4.95 13.33
CA ASN A 684 79.50 -5.74 12.46
C ASN A 684 79.07 -7.18 12.07
N GLU A 685 79.27 -7.72 10.85
CA GLU A 685 79.95 -7.32 9.61
C GLU A 685 79.53 -8.27 8.44
N LEU A 686 79.48 -7.71 7.22
CA LEU A 686 79.74 -8.27 5.87
C LEU A 686 79.40 -9.75 5.49
N VAL A 687 78.51 -9.95 4.49
CA VAL A 687 78.72 -10.79 3.27
C VAL A 687 77.73 -10.38 2.13
N LYS A 688 78.21 -10.28 0.88
CA LYS A 688 77.46 -10.23 -0.41
C LYS A 688 77.84 -11.50 -1.24
N PRO A 689 77.25 -11.81 -2.43
CA PRO A 689 75.87 -12.17 -2.81
C PRO A 689 75.81 -13.52 -3.63
N VAL A 690 74.71 -13.76 -4.37
CA VAL A 690 74.45 -14.71 -5.52
C VAL A 690 73.84 -16.12 -5.18
N PRO A 691 73.16 -16.85 -6.11
CA PRO A 691 71.71 -16.81 -6.44
C PRO A 691 70.99 -18.20 -6.42
N SER A 692 69.68 -18.19 -6.72
CA SER A 692 68.84 -19.24 -7.34
C SER A 692 69.06 -20.72 -6.97
N ASP A 693 68.05 -21.37 -6.38
CA ASP A 693 67.31 -22.46 -7.05
C ASP A 693 66.20 -23.08 -6.17
N ALA A 694 65.12 -23.44 -6.87
CA ALA A 694 64.18 -24.55 -6.61
C ALA A 694 63.34 -24.63 -5.30
N ILE A 695 62.03 -24.45 -5.53
CA ILE A 695 60.85 -25.21 -4.99
C ILE A 695 61.28 -26.59 -4.42
N ASP A 696 60.90 -27.09 -3.23
CA ASP A 696 59.60 -27.16 -2.56
C ASP A 696 59.75 -27.61 -1.07
N SER A 697 58.66 -27.55 -0.31
CA SER A 697 58.36 -28.19 1.00
C SER A 697 58.66 -27.42 2.31
N SER A 698 57.77 -26.49 2.67
CA SER A 698 57.36 -26.22 4.07
C SER A 698 56.18 -25.22 4.12
N SER A 699 55.06 -25.57 3.49
CA SER A 699 53.90 -24.69 3.35
C SER A 699 53.04 -24.49 4.62
N GLN A 700 53.45 -24.98 5.80
CA GLN A 700 52.67 -24.84 7.05
C GLN A 700 53.32 -24.01 8.18
N ASP A 701 54.60 -23.60 8.07
CA ASP A 701 55.29 -22.94 9.21
C ASP A 701 54.94 -21.46 9.41
N TRP A 702 54.39 -20.79 8.41
CA TRP A 702 54.05 -19.37 8.54
C TRP A 702 52.86 -19.13 9.46
N LYS A 703 51.94 -20.10 9.60
CA LYS A 703 50.83 -20.04 10.55
C LYS A 703 51.32 -20.07 11.99
N ALA A 704 52.41 -20.78 12.28
CA ALA A 704 53.00 -20.87 13.62
C ALA A 704 53.57 -19.52 14.11
N GLN A 705 53.89 -18.61 13.18
CA GLN A 705 54.40 -17.27 13.49
C GLN A 705 53.29 -16.22 13.69
N LEU A 706 52.02 -16.55 13.42
CA LEU A 706 50.91 -15.63 13.54
C LEU A 706 50.41 -15.53 14.98
N ARG A 707 50.04 -14.32 15.40
CA ARG A 707 49.32 -14.08 16.65
C ARG A 707 47.83 -14.32 16.44
N ILE A 708 47.43 -15.59 16.43
CA ILE A 708 46.03 -15.98 16.25
C ILE A 708 45.28 -15.80 17.59
N PRO A 709 44.13 -15.10 17.61
CA PRO A 709 43.26 -15.01 18.79
C PRO A 709 42.79 -16.40 19.24
N ALA A 710 42.43 -16.55 20.52
CA ALA A 710 41.83 -17.79 21.01
C ALA A 710 40.52 -18.11 20.27
N ALA A 711 40.32 -19.38 19.92
CA ALA A 711 39.12 -19.84 19.20
C ALA A 711 37.85 -19.56 20.01
N ASP A 712 36.81 -19.05 19.33
CA ASP A 712 35.52 -18.76 19.97
C ASP A 712 34.69 -20.03 20.12
N THR A 713 34.62 -20.56 21.35
CA THR A 713 33.94 -21.80 21.70
C THR A 713 32.44 -21.63 21.97
N ARG A 714 31.88 -20.42 21.84
CA ARG A 714 30.44 -20.18 22.06
C ARG A 714 29.60 -20.79 20.94
N TYR A 715 28.34 -21.10 21.25
CA TYR A 715 27.39 -21.63 20.27
C TYR A 715 27.21 -20.66 19.09
N LYS A 716 27.16 -21.23 17.88
CA LYS A 716 26.95 -20.52 16.61
C LYS A 716 25.80 -21.17 15.84
N THR A 717 24.84 -20.38 15.37
CA THR A 717 23.70 -20.85 14.58
C THR A 717 24.07 -21.27 13.15
N GLU A 718 23.17 -22.04 12.52
CA GLU A 718 23.35 -22.63 11.17
C GLU A 718 23.67 -21.60 10.07
N ASP A 719 23.20 -20.35 10.19
CA ASP A 719 23.49 -19.26 9.24
C ASP A 719 24.98 -18.84 9.22
N VAL A 720 25.79 -19.38 10.12
CA VAL A 720 27.25 -19.22 10.16
C VAL A 720 27.99 -20.56 10.05
N THR A 721 27.40 -21.68 10.49
CA THR A 721 28.07 -22.99 10.54
C THR A 721 27.75 -23.92 9.37
N ALA A 722 26.64 -23.72 8.65
CA ALA A 722 26.23 -24.55 7.50
C ALA A 722 27.07 -24.24 6.25
N THR A 723 28.36 -24.51 6.36
CA THR A 723 29.38 -24.29 5.32
C THR A 723 29.47 -25.50 4.39
N LYS A 724 29.93 -25.27 3.15
CA LYS A 724 30.27 -26.32 2.17
C LYS A 724 31.60 -27.02 2.49
N GLY A 725 32.30 -26.55 3.53
CA GLY A 725 33.54 -27.12 4.02
C GLY A 725 34.79 -26.53 3.35
N ASN A 726 34.68 -25.35 2.73
CA ASN A 726 35.82 -24.67 2.13
C ASN A 726 36.61 -23.91 3.20
N ASP A 727 37.92 -23.88 3.07
CA ASP A 727 38.80 -23.00 3.84
C ASP A 727 39.18 -21.76 3.01
N PHE A 728 39.68 -20.70 3.65
CA PHE A 728 40.08 -19.47 2.93
C PHE A 728 41.22 -19.71 1.93
N GLU A 729 42.01 -20.77 2.14
CA GLU A 729 43.10 -21.19 1.26
C GLU A 729 42.61 -21.70 -0.09
N ASP A 730 41.39 -22.25 -0.16
CA ASP A 730 40.79 -22.78 -1.38
C ASP A 730 40.45 -21.69 -2.40
N TYR A 731 40.44 -20.41 -1.98
CA TYR A 731 40.16 -19.27 -2.83
C TYR A 731 41.39 -18.68 -3.52
N PHE A 732 42.58 -19.27 -3.35
CA PHE A 732 43.84 -18.83 -3.97
C PHE A 732 44.16 -17.34 -3.72
N LEU A 733 43.92 -16.87 -2.50
CA LEU A 733 44.20 -15.49 -2.08
C LEU A 733 45.70 -15.24 -1.87
N LYS A 734 46.13 -13.97 -1.95
CA LYS A 734 47.49 -13.54 -1.58
C LYS A 734 47.84 -14.01 -0.17
N ARG A 735 49.08 -14.48 0.03
CA ARG A 735 49.55 -14.99 1.32
C ARG A 735 49.46 -13.94 2.41
N GLU A 736 49.80 -12.70 2.09
CA GLU A 736 49.75 -11.56 3.00
C GLU A 736 48.31 -11.26 3.45
N LEU A 737 47.33 -11.45 2.55
CA LEU A 737 45.91 -11.29 2.88
C LEU A 737 45.43 -12.44 3.78
N LEU A 738 45.84 -13.69 3.52
CA LEU A 738 45.53 -14.83 4.38
C LEU A 738 46.08 -14.64 5.81
N MET A 739 47.30 -14.11 5.95
CA MET A 739 47.86 -13.74 7.26
C MET A 739 46.95 -12.75 8.00
N GLY A 740 46.47 -11.71 7.32
CA GLY A 740 45.56 -10.73 7.90
C GLY A 740 44.19 -11.31 8.29
N ILE A 741 43.65 -12.23 7.49
CA ILE A 741 42.39 -12.93 7.75
C ILE A 741 42.50 -13.77 9.05
N TYR A 742 43.54 -14.59 9.18
CA TYR A 742 43.72 -15.44 10.37
C TYR A 742 44.08 -14.63 11.63
N GLU A 743 44.94 -13.61 11.54
CA GLU A 743 45.25 -12.73 12.68
C GLU A 743 44.02 -11.94 13.17
N LYS A 744 43.08 -11.66 12.27
CA LYS A 744 41.81 -11.01 12.63
C LYS A 744 40.87 -11.96 13.41
N GLY A 745 41.13 -13.27 13.38
CA GLY A 745 40.36 -14.30 14.07
C GLY A 745 39.33 -15.00 13.18
N PHE A 746 39.43 -14.91 11.85
CA PHE A 746 38.61 -15.71 10.95
C PHE A 746 39.23 -17.10 10.78
N GLU A 747 38.54 -18.13 11.27
CA GLU A 747 38.96 -19.53 11.13
C GLU A 747 38.54 -20.11 9.78
N ARG A 748 37.23 -20.00 9.47
CA ARG A 748 36.61 -20.52 8.24
C ARG A 748 35.64 -19.50 7.63
N PRO A 749 35.44 -19.52 6.31
CA PRO A 749 34.47 -18.67 5.64
C PRO A 749 33.04 -19.03 6.09
N SER A 750 32.22 -18.00 6.34
CA SER A 750 30.78 -18.21 6.57
C SER A 750 30.05 -18.52 5.27
N PRO A 751 28.80 -19.06 5.28
CA PRO A 751 28.08 -19.42 4.06
C PRO A 751 27.95 -18.27 3.05
N ILE A 752 27.75 -17.03 3.53
CA ILE A 752 27.75 -15.85 2.64
C ILE A 752 29.11 -15.57 2.02
N GLN A 753 30.18 -15.81 2.76
CA GLN A 753 31.55 -15.66 2.26
C GLN A 753 31.89 -16.75 1.24
N GLU A 754 31.51 -18.01 1.49
CA GLU A 754 31.73 -19.12 0.55
C GLU A 754 31.01 -18.91 -0.79
N GLU A 755 29.80 -18.35 -0.79
CA GLU A 755 29.07 -18.08 -2.03
C GLU A 755 29.57 -16.81 -2.72
N SER A 756 29.92 -15.75 -1.98
CA SER A 756 30.19 -14.44 -2.57
C SER A 756 31.65 -14.22 -2.97
N ILE A 757 32.62 -14.70 -2.19
CA ILE A 757 34.04 -14.47 -2.43
C ILE A 757 34.47 -15.02 -3.81
N PRO A 758 34.25 -16.30 -4.16
CA PRO A 758 34.71 -16.83 -5.44
C PRO A 758 34.06 -16.10 -6.62
N ILE A 759 32.76 -15.82 -6.54
CA ILE A 759 32.04 -15.09 -7.59
C ILE A 759 32.57 -13.65 -7.73
N ALA A 760 32.86 -12.97 -6.61
CA ALA A 760 33.40 -11.61 -6.64
C ALA A 760 34.78 -11.59 -7.29
N LEU A 761 35.63 -12.59 -7.01
CA LEU A 761 36.95 -12.75 -7.64
C LEU A 761 36.87 -12.99 -9.15
N THR A 762 35.77 -13.53 -9.69
CA THR A 762 35.58 -13.65 -11.15
C THR A 762 35.33 -12.32 -11.87
N GLY A 763 35.06 -11.23 -11.14
CA GLY A 763 34.74 -9.93 -11.71
C GLY A 763 33.25 -9.74 -12.07
N ARG A 764 32.39 -10.68 -11.69
CA ARG A 764 30.93 -10.61 -11.94
C ARG A 764 30.22 -9.74 -10.89
N ASP A 765 29.22 -8.97 -11.32
CA ASP A 765 28.34 -8.22 -10.43
C ASP A 765 27.60 -9.16 -9.46
N ILE A 766 27.40 -8.72 -8.22
CA ILE A 766 26.71 -9.52 -7.19
C ILE A 766 25.55 -8.74 -6.59
N LEU A 767 24.42 -9.43 -6.44
CA LEU A 767 23.34 -9.00 -5.58
C LEU A 767 23.15 -10.04 -4.48
N ALA A 768 23.62 -9.71 -3.28
CA ALA A 768 23.65 -10.61 -2.14
C ALA A 768 22.64 -10.20 -1.06
N ARG A 769 21.79 -11.14 -0.69
CA ARG A 769 20.90 -11.06 0.47
C ARG A 769 21.37 -12.00 1.57
N ALA A 770 21.70 -11.40 2.70
CA ALA A 770 22.01 -12.15 3.91
C ALA A 770 21.69 -11.33 5.17
N LYS A 771 21.44 -12.05 6.26
CA LYS A 771 21.11 -11.50 7.57
C LYS A 771 22.25 -10.61 8.09
N ASN A 772 21.91 -9.68 8.98
CA ASN A 772 22.91 -8.86 9.64
C ASN A 772 23.77 -9.71 10.59
N GLY A 773 25.07 -9.46 10.63
CA GLY A 773 25.98 -10.17 11.51
C GLY A 773 26.47 -11.54 11.00
N THR A 774 26.17 -11.96 9.77
CA THR A 774 26.67 -13.25 9.20
C THR A 774 28.05 -13.15 8.53
N GLY A 775 28.74 -12.01 8.66
CA GLY A 775 30.07 -11.80 8.05
C GLY A 775 30.08 -11.13 6.67
N LYS A 776 28.98 -10.46 6.27
CA LYS A 776 28.85 -9.71 5.00
C LYS A 776 30.02 -8.77 4.70
N THR A 777 30.52 -8.04 5.71
CA THR A 777 31.61 -7.08 5.52
C THR A 777 32.87 -7.73 4.99
N ALA A 778 33.33 -8.83 5.60
CA ALA A 778 34.48 -9.58 5.10
C ALA A 778 34.22 -10.21 3.71
N ALA A 779 32.96 -10.59 3.44
CA ALA A 779 32.55 -11.21 2.18
C ALA A 779 32.79 -10.32 0.95
N PHE A 780 32.77 -8.98 1.11
CA PHE A 780 33.15 -8.02 0.07
C PHE A 780 34.53 -7.39 0.28
N CYS A 781 35.02 -7.25 1.52
CA CYS A 781 36.34 -6.67 1.78
C CYS A 781 37.48 -7.56 1.29
N ILE A 782 37.38 -8.89 1.47
CA ILE A 782 38.40 -9.85 1.03
C ILE A 782 38.61 -9.79 -0.49
N PRO A 783 37.59 -9.99 -1.34
CA PRO A 783 37.79 -9.93 -2.79
C PRO A 783 38.18 -8.52 -3.28
N ALA A 784 37.73 -7.46 -2.60
CA ALA A 784 38.17 -6.09 -2.89
C ALA A 784 39.67 -5.89 -2.67
N LEU A 785 40.21 -6.33 -1.52
CA LEU A 785 41.63 -6.23 -1.21
C LEU A 785 42.49 -7.11 -2.10
N GLU A 786 42.00 -8.29 -2.45
CA GLU A 786 42.69 -9.21 -3.36
C GLU A 786 42.85 -8.60 -4.77
N LYS A 787 41.80 -7.96 -5.29
CA LYS A 787 41.81 -7.34 -6.64
C LYS A 787 42.64 -6.07 -6.75
N ILE A 788 43.03 -5.45 -5.63
CA ILE A 788 43.86 -4.23 -5.66
C ILE A 788 45.29 -4.56 -6.13
N ASP A 789 45.72 -3.79 -7.11
CA ASP A 789 47.11 -3.71 -7.56
C ASP A 789 47.87 -2.73 -6.65
N GLN A 790 48.88 -3.24 -5.93
CA GLN A 790 49.62 -2.48 -4.91
C GLN A 790 50.63 -1.49 -5.52
N ASP A 791 50.97 -1.66 -6.81
CA ASP A 791 51.96 -0.82 -7.48
C ASP A 791 51.31 0.41 -8.14
N LYS A 792 49.98 0.42 -8.27
CA LYS A 792 49.21 1.50 -8.86
C LYS A 792 48.61 2.41 -7.80
N ASN A 793 49.19 3.60 -7.65
CA ASN A 793 48.75 4.64 -6.72
C ASN A 793 47.47 5.38 -7.18
N VAL A 794 46.42 4.65 -7.52
CA VAL A 794 45.11 5.16 -7.93
C VAL A 794 43.99 4.51 -7.12
N ILE A 795 42.84 5.17 -7.03
CA ILE A 795 41.67 4.65 -6.33
C ILE A 795 41.03 3.57 -7.20
N GLN A 796 41.15 2.31 -6.77
CA GLN A 796 40.66 1.14 -7.49
C GLN A 796 39.31 0.64 -6.95
N VAL A 797 39.03 0.88 -5.66
CA VAL A 797 37.82 0.40 -4.99
C VAL A 797 37.14 1.52 -4.20
N VAL A 798 35.82 1.64 -4.38
CA VAL A 798 34.95 2.50 -3.56
C VAL A 798 33.92 1.66 -2.82
N ILE A 799 33.86 1.82 -1.50
CA ILE A 799 32.85 1.22 -0.63
C ILE A 799 31.92 2.32 -0.13
N LEU A 800 30.67 2.28 -0.57
CA LEU A 800 29.61 3.17 -0.12
C LEU A 800 28.85 2.56 1.04
N VAL A 801 28.60 3.38 2.05
CA VAL A 801 27.85 3.01 3.25
C VAL A 801 26.94 4.17 3.67
N PRO A 802 25.76 3.90 4.27
CA PRO A 802 24.77 4.94 4.57
C PRO A 802 25.13 5.83 5.76
N THR A 803 25.96 5.37 6.70
CA THR A 803 26.29 6.08 7.94
C THR A 803 27.79 6.30 8.09
N ARG A 804 28.17 7.31 8.90
CA ARG A 804 29.56 7.70 9.10
C ARG A 804 30.30 6.66 9.95
N GLU A 805 29.60 6.13 10.93
CA GLU A 805 30.07 5.13 11.88
C GLU A 805 30.35 3.80 11.18
N LEU A 806 29.49 3.38 10.25
CA LEU A 806 29.74 2.21 9.40
C LEU A 806 30.96 2.41 8.49
N ALA A 807 31.18 3.63 7.98
CA ALA A 807 32.36 3.91 7.15
C ALA A 807 33.65 3.72 7.94
N LEU A 808 33.68 4.23 9.17
CA LEU A 808 34.81 4.04 10.09
C LEU A 808 35.04 2.55 10.38
N GLN A 809 33.97 1.81 10.71
CA GLN A 809 34.04 0.39 11.00
C GLN A 809 34.54 -0.43 9.80
N THR A 810 33.96 -0.23 8.62
CA THR A 810 34.36 -0.94 7.40
C THR A 810 35.80 -0.60 7.02
N SER A 811 36.21 0.67 7.16
CA SER A 811 37.61 1.07 6.91
C SER A 811 38.60 0.39 7.86
N GLN A 812 38.21 0.20 9.13
CA GLN A 812 39.03 -0.48 10.12
C GLN A 812 39.18 -1.97 9.80
N VAL A 813 38.09 -2.63 9.40
CA VAL A 813 38.12 -4.03 8.93
C VAL A 813 39.04 -4.16 7.73
N CYS A 814 38.93 -3.26 6.74
CA CYS A 814 39.84 -3.26 5.59
C CYS A 814 41.31 -3.09 5.99
N LYS A 815 41.63 -2.18 6.93
CA LYS A 815 43.00 -1.95 7.40
C LYS A 815 43.58 -3.15 8.14
N GLU A 816 42.78 -3.84 8.94
CA GLU A 816 43.21 -5.02 9.69
C GLU A 816 43.43 -6.23 8.78
N LEU A 817 42.52 -6.45 7.83
CA LEU A 817 42.69 -7.49 6.81
C LEU A 817 43.89 -7.20 5.89
N ALA A 818 44.12 -5.92 5.57
CA ALA A 818 45.23 -5.48 4.74
C ALA A 818 46.54 -5.22 5.52
N LYS A 819 46.65 -5.63 6.79
CA LYS A 819 47.80 -5.32 7.66
C LYS A 819 49.16 -5.69 7.06
N HIS A 820 49.22 -6.78 6.30
CA HIS A 820 50.44 -7.26 5.64
C HIS A 820 50.52 -6.87 4.15
N LEU A 821 49.52 -6.15 3.63
CA LEU A 821 49.50 -5.60 2.27
C LEU A 821 49.97 -4.15 2.28
N LYS A 822 50.60 -3.68 1.20
CA LYS A 822 50.96 -2.27 1.00
C LYS A 822 49.77 -1.44 0.49
N VAL A 823 48.55 -1.76 0.94
CA VAL A 823 47.32 -1.11 0.50
C VAL A 823 46.97 0.06 1.43
N GLN A 824 46.66 1.20 0.82
CA GLN A 824 46.26 2.41 1.55
C GLN A 824 44.74 2.58 1.53
N VAL A 825 44.15 2.50 2.72
CA VAL A 825 42.70 2.65 2.95
C VAL A 825 42.41 4.04 3.52
N MET A 826 41.52 4.79 2.86
CA MET A 826 41.00 6.07 3.32
C MET A 826 39.54 5.94 3.74
N VAL A 827 39.15 6.70 4.76
CA VAL A 827 37.75 6.90 5.16
C VAL A 827 37.39 8.36 4.97
N THR A 828 36.24 8.63 4.35
CA THR A 828 35.74 10.00 4.18
C THR A 828 34.23 10.05 4.39
N THR A 829 33.77 10.97 5.22
CA THR A 829 32.36 11.09 5.57
C THR A 829 31.99 12.56 5.72
N GLY A 830 30.68 12.89 5.67
CA GLY A 830 30.26 14.25 6.00
C GLY A 830 30.70 14.62 7.42
N GLY A 831 31.07 15.88 7.66
CA GLY A 831 31.43 16.37 9.00
C GLY A 831 32.90 16.19 9.42
N THR A 832 33.73 15.50 8.65
CA THR A 832 35.20 15.62 8.76
C THR A 832 35.69 16.87 8.04
N SER A 833 36.88 17.37 8.42
CA SER A 833 37.50 18.53 7.79
C SER A 833 37.72 18.27 6.29
N LEU A 834 37.15 19.14 5.47
CA LEU A 834 37.29 19.09 4.02
C LEU A 834 38.77 19.17 3.59
N LYS A 835 39.55 19.96 4.33
CA LYS A 835 40.98 20.15 4.10
C LYS A 835 41.77 18.88 4.38
N ASP A 836 41.42 18.15 5.43
CA ASP A 836 42.15 16.95 5.84
C ASP A 836 41.94 15.81 4.83
N ASP A 837 40.72 15.67 4.30
CA ASP A 837 40.42 14.72 3.23
C ASP A 837 41.20 15.05 1.95
N VAL A 838 41.28 16.32 1.57
CA VAL A 838 42.07 16.79 0.41
C VAL A 838 43.56 16.50 0.65
N MET A 839 44.07 16.81 1.84
CA MET A 839 45.46 16.54 2.22
C MET A 839 45.78 15.05 2.17
N ARG A 840 44.85 14.19 2.61
CA ARG A 840 45.01 12.74 2.56
C ARG A 840 45.00 12.21 1.13
N LEU A 841 44.20 12.79 0.24
CA LEU A 841 44.14 12.41 -1.18
C LEU A 841 45.40 12.80 -1.98
N TYR A 842 46.27 13.69 -1.46
CA TYR A 842 47.61 13.90 -2.04
C TYR A 842 48.56 12.73 -1.79
N GLN A 843 48.25 11.85 -0.83
CA GLN A 843 48.98 10.60 -0.64
C GLN A 843 48.31 9.47 -1.42
N PRO A 844 49.04 8.40 -1.78
CA PRO A 844 48.45 7.25 -2.44
C PRO A 844 47.29 6.64 -1.62
N VAL A 845 46.13 6.48 -2.27
CA VAL A 845 44.94 5.84 -1.73
C VAL A 845 44.41 4.85 -2.76
N HIS A 846 44.27 3.59 -2.35
CA HIS A 846 43.82 2.50 -3.23
C HIS A 846 42.33 2.16 -3.01
N LEU A 847 41.87 2.28 -1.76
CA LEU A 847 40.49 1.98 -1.35
C LEU A 847 39.91 3.16 -0.57
N ILE A 848 38.70 3.58 -0.93
CA ILE A 848 37.93 4.60 -0.20
C ILE A 848 36.66 3.98 0.36
N ALA A 849 36.46 4.09 1.68
CA ALA A 849 35.19 3.79 2.33
C ALA A 849 34.51 5.10 2.80
N GLY A 850 33.23 5.29 2.49
CA GLY A 850 32.60 6.56 2.85
C GLY A 850 31.13 6.70 2.51
N THR A 851 30.58 7.86 2.91
CA THR A 851 29.18 8.20 2.63
C THR A 851 29.03 8.81 1.23
N PRO A 852 27.97 8.46 0.45
CA PRO A 852 27.84 8.86 -0.95
C PRO A 852 27.99 10.36 -1.21
N GLY A 853 27.34 11.20 -0.40
CA GLY A 853 27.37 12.65 -0.60
C GLY A 853 28.76 13.27 -0.47
N ARG A 854 29.61 12.75 0.45
CA ARG A 854 30.96 13.25 0.67
C ARG A 854 31.91 12.86 -0.46
N ILE A 855 31.86 11.59 -0.89
CA ILE A 855 32.67 11.09 -2.01
C ILE A 855 32.28 11.82 -3.30
N LEU A 856 30.97 12.02 -3.52
CA LEU A 856 30.48 12.78 -4.67
C LEU A 856 30.96 14.23 -4.67
N ASP A 857 30.99 14.91 -3.53
CA ASP A 857 31.52 16.28 -3.40
C ASP A 857 33.01 16.34 -3.78
N LEU A 858 33.82 15.39 -3.28
CA LEU A 858 35.25 15.30 -3.61
C LEU A 858 35.47 14.97 -5.10
N ALA A 859 34.65 14.11 -5.68
CA ALA A 859 34.71 13.76 -7.10
C ALA A 859 34.31 14.94 -8.00
N LYS A 860 33.23 15.67 -7.66
CA LYS A 860 32.79 16.86 -8.39
C LYS A 860 33.82 17.98 -8.38
N LYS A 861 34.57 18.12 -7.29
CA LYS A 861 35.67 19.10 -7.16
C LYS A 861 36.95 18.68 -7.88
N GLY A 862 36.99 17.49 -8.48
CA GLY A 862 38.17 16.96 -9.16
C GLY A 862 39.31 16.55 -8.23
N VAL A 863 39.08 16.51 -6.91
CA VAL A 863 40.10 16.09 -5.92
C VAL A 863 40.15 14.57 -5.83
N CYS A 864 38.99 13.90 -5.90
CA CYS A 864 38.89 12.45 -5.90
C CYS A 864 38.69 11.96 -7.33
N VAL A 865 39.76 11.44 -7.95
CA VAL A 865 39.72 10.89 -9.31
C VAL A 865 39.32 9.42 -9.26
N LEU A 866 38.17 9.09 -9.88
CA LEU A 866 37.57 7.75 -9.83
C LEU A 866 37.58 7.01 -11.19
N GLN A 867 38.37 7.49 -12.15
CA GLN A 867 38.41 6.95 -13.51
C GLN A 867 38.94 5.51 -13.58
N ASP A 868 39.86 5.16 -12.67
CA ASP A 868 40.46 3.82 -12.56
C ASP A 868 39.78 2.92 -11.51
N CYS A 869 38.62 3.33 -11.01
CA CYS A 869 37.89 2.58 -9.99
C CYS A 869 37.14 1.39 -10.63
N SER A 870 37.74 0.21 -10.56
CA SER A 870 37.21 -1.01 -11.16
C SER A 870 36.07 -1.64 -10.36
N MET A 871 35.93 -1.33 -9.07
CA MET A 871 34.91 -1.94 -8.19
C MET A 871 34.16 -0.92 -7.33
N LEU A 872 32.83 -0.98 -7.37
CA LEU A 872 31.91 -0.24 -6.51
C LEU A 872 31.14 -1.21 -5.61
N ILE A 873 31.25 -1.03 -4.30
CA ILE A 873 30.58 -1.84 -3.30
C ILE A 873 29.55 -0.96 -2.57
N MET A 874 28.35 -1.49 -2.36
CA MET A 874 27.31 -0.85 -1.55
C MET A 874 26.86 -1.81 -0.45
N ASP A 875 27.13 -1.43 0.79
CA ASP A 875 26.63 -2.14 1.98
C ASP A 875 25.40 -1.42 2.54
N GLU A 876 24.44 -2.19 3.05
CA GLU A 876 23.09 -1.72 3.37
C GLU A 876 22.43 -1.02 2.16
N ALA A 877 22.41 -1.72 1.03
CA ALA A 877 21.93 -1.20 -0.24
C ALA A 877 20.46 -0.73 -0.21
N ASP A 878 19.62 -1.33 0.65
CA ASP A 878 18.25 -0.89 0.90
C ASP A 878 18.17 0.58 1.38
N LYS A 879 19.06 1.00 2.29
CA LYS A 879 19.14 2.40 2.73
C LYS A 879 19.83 3.29 1.70
N LEU A 880 20.92 2.83 1.11
CA LEU A 880 21.64 3.60 0.09
C LEU A 880 20.77 3.92 -1.13
N LEU A 881 19.83 3.04 -1.47
CA LEU A 881 18.89 3.22 -2.58
C LEU A 881 17.53 3.79 -2.14
N SER A 882 17.49 4.43 -0.97
CA SER A 882 16.33 5.25 -0.55
C SER A 882 16.29 6.58 -1.34
N PRO A 883 15.13 7.25 -1.44
CA PRO A 883 14.99 8.49 -2.20
C PRO A 883 15.95 9.62 -1.79
N GLU A 884 16.45 9.59 -0.55
CA GLU A 884 17.40 10.56 0.00
C GLU A 884 18.81 10.43 -0.61
N PHE A 885 19.29 9.20 -0.85
CA PHE A 885 20.67 8.92 -1.25
C PHE A 885 20.80 8.53 -2.72
N GLN A 886 19.76 7.91 -3.30
CA GLN A 886 19.78 7.38 -4.66
C GLN A 886 20.27 8.40 -5.71
N PRO A 887 19.81 9.67 -5.72
CA PRO A 887 20.29 10.65 -6.71
C PRO A 887 21.79 10.90 -6.63
N SER A 888 22.37 10.87 -5.42
CA SER A 888 23.81 11.07 -5.22
C SER A 888 24.62 9.88 -5.74
N ILE A 889 24.11 8.67 -5.56
CA ILE A 889 24.75 7.44 -6.04
C ILE A 889 24.70 7.39 -7.58
N GLU A 890 23.55 7.66 -8.18
CA GLU A 890 23.40 7.69 -9.65
C GLU A 890 24.32 8.74 -10.29
N GLN A 891 24.58 9.87 -9.63
CA GLN A 891 25.57 10.85 -10.08
C GLN A 891 27.00 10.36 -9.90
N LEU A 892 27.32 9.72 -8.76
CA LEU A 892 28.66 9.20 -8.49
C LEU A 892 29.07 8.14 -9.51
N ILE A 893 28.13 7.28 -9.91
CA ILE A 893 28.34 6.21 -10.90
C ILE A 893 28.81 6.77 -12.26
N ARG A 894 28.49 8.02 -12.58
CA ARG A 894 28.96 8.68 -13.82
C ARG A 894 30.43 9.05 -13.80
N PHE A 895 31.05 9.15 -12.62
CA PHE A 895 32.50 9.38 -12.47
C PHE A 895 33.32 8.08 -12.51
N LEU A 896 32.66 6.92 -12.47
CA LEU A 896 33.29 5.61 -12.54
C LEU A 896 33.40 5.12 -13.99
N PRO A 897 34.41 4.30 -14.33
CA PRO A 897 34.58 3.74 -15.67
C PRO A 897 33.38 2.87 -16.07
N GLU A 898 33.06 2.80 -17.37
CA GLU A 898 31.92 2.01 -17.86
C GLU A 898 32.06 0.52 -17.56
N ASN A 899 33.28 -0.03 -17.60
CA ASN A 899 33.56 -1.42 -17.27
C ASN A 899 33.98 -1.54 -15.80
N ARG A 900 32.98 -1.54 -14.92
CA ARG A 900 33.13 -1.63 -13.47
C ARG A 900 32.30 -2.79 -12.93
N GLN A 901 32.77 -3.40 -11.85
CA GLN A 901 32.04 -4.40 -11.08
C GLN A 901 31.23 -3.71 -9.97
N ILE A 902 29.96 -4.07 -9.81
CA ILE A 902 29.09 -3.58 -8.74
C ILE A 902 28.69 -4.73 -7.82
N LEU A 903 28.99 -4.58 -6.52
CA LEU A 903 28.59 -5.53 -5.48
C LEU A 903 27.55 -4.87 -4.56
N LEU A 904 26.35 -5.43 -4.51
CA LEU A 904 25.24 -4.99 -3.65
C LEU A 904 25.02 -5.98 -2.52
N PHE A 905 25.15 -5.53 -1.27
CA PHE A 905 24.84 -6.32 -0.08
C PHE A 905 23.68 -5.67 0.69
N SER A 906 22.66 -6.46 1.00
CA SER A 906 21.48 -5.98 1.75
C SER A 906 20.87 -7.06 2.63
N ALA A 907 20.16 -6.65 3.68
CA ALA A 907 19.29 -7.54 4.44
C ALA A 907 17.91 -7.69 3.78
N THR A 908 17.44 -6.62 3.14
CA THR A 908 16.11 -6.54 2.51
C THR A 908 16.21 -6.14 1.04
N PHE A 909 15.21 -6.50 0.23
CA PHE A 909 15.11 -6.10 -1.18
C PHE A 909 13.80 -5.38 -1.47
N PRO A 910 13.68 -4.09 -1.09
CA PRO A 910 12.55 -3.27 -1.51
C PRO A 910 12.57 -3.04 -3.03
N VAL A 911 11.46 -2.57 -3.58
CA VAL A 911 11.28 -2.32 -5.02
C VAL A 911 12.38 -1.39 -5.58
N THR A 912 12.85 -0.42 -4.80
CA THR A 912 13.92 0.50 -5.20
C THR A 912 15.25 -0.21 -5.51
N VAL A 913 15.59 -1.29 -4.77
CA VAL A 913 16.78 -2.11 -5.06
C VAL A 913 16.61 -2.86 -6.38
N LYS A 914 15.40 -3.33 -6.67
CA LYS A 914 15.08 -4.02 -7.94
C LYS A 914 15.21 -3.08 -9.14
N ASP A 915 14.65 -1.87 -9.05
CA ASP A 915 14.73 -0.86 -10.11
C ASP A 915 16.15 -0.38 -10.37
N PHE A 916 16.97 -0.29 -9.32
CA PHE A 916 18.40 0.02 -9.47
C PHE A 916 19.15 -1.16 -10.10
N LYS A 917 18.84 -2.39 -9.69
CA LYS A 917 19.44 -3.62 -10.24
C LYS A 917 19.26 -3.71 -11.75
N ASP A 918 18.04 -3.51 -12.22
CA ASP A 918 17.71 -3.63 -13.64
C ASP A 918 18.35 -2.50 -14.49
N ARG A 919 18.70 -1.35 -13.89
CA ARG A 919 19.32 -0.21 -14.59
C ARG A 919 20.85 -0.25 -14.62
N TYR A 920 21.51 -0.69 -13.54
CA TYR A 920 22.95 -0.50 -13.37
C TYR A 920 23.78 -1.79 -13.29
N LEU A 921 23.20 -2.93 -12.91
CA LEU A 921 23.94 -4.20 -12.80
C LEU A 921 23.92 -5.00 -14.10
N ARG A 922 25.06 -5.56 -14.49
CA ARG A 922 25.24 -6.36 -15.71
C ARG A 922 25.19 -7.85 -15.39
N LYS A 923 24.04 -8.49 -15.64
CA LYS A 923 23.81 -9.93 -15.38
C LYS A 923 24.30 -10.38 -13.98
N PRO A 924 23.86 -9.71 -12.90
CA PRO A 924 24.37 -9.99 -11.56
C PRO A 924 24.11 -11.43 -11.13
N TYR A 925 25.06 -12.01 -10.40
CA TYR A 925 24.84 -13.26 -9.68
C TYR A 925 24.06 -12.96 -8.41
N ILE A 926 22.89 -13.59 -8.27
CA ILE A 926 21.98 -13.35 -7.15
C ILE A 926 22.24 -14.42 -6.09
N ILE A 927 22.74 -13.99 -4.94
CA ILE A 927 22.95 -14.85 -3.77
C ILE A 927 21.81 -14.56 -2.81
N ASN A 928 20.92 -15.53 -2.59
CA ASN A 928 19.87 -15.43 -1.60
C ASN A 928 20.00 -16.55 -0.58
N LEU A 929 20.61 -16.25 0.58
CA LEU A 929 20.80 -17.21 1.67
C LEU A 929 19.66 -17.18 2.70
N MET A 930 18.54 -16.55 2.34
CA MET A 930 17.37 -16.42 3.20
C MET A 930 16.09 -16.70 2.40
N ASP A 931 15.43 -17.81 2.72
CA ASP A 931 14.10 -18.13 2.18
C ASP A 931 12.99 -17.32 2.89
N GLU A 932 13.20 -16.99 4.17
CA GLU A 932 12.29 -16.17 4.99
C GLU A 932 13.05 -15.06 5.73
N LEU A 933 12.36 -13.95 6.04
CA LEU A 933 12.88 -12.79 6.81
C LEU A 933 12.99 -13.09 8.32
N THR A 934 13.37 -14.31 8.69
CA THR A 934 13.37 -14.76 10.09
C THR A 934 14.69 -14.44 10.80
N LEU A 935 14.59 -14.03 12.07
CA LEU A 935 15.72 -13.72 12.94
C LEU A 935 16.14 -14.99 13.72
N LYS A 936 16.72 -15.99 13.03
CA LYS A 936 17.27 -17.20 13.68
C LYS A 936 18.33 -16.79 14.73
N GLY A 937 18.28 -17.36 15.93
CA GLY A 937 19.23 -17.05 17.01
C GLY A 937 18.88 -15.83 17.88
N ILE A 938 17.82 -15.07 17.56
CA ILE A 938 17.35 -13.98 18.43
C ILE A 938 15.97 -14.34 18.97
N THR A 939 15.89 -14.54 20.28
CA THR A 939 14.62 -14.76 20.96
C THR A 939 13.92 -13.42 21.16
N GLN A 940 12.67 -13.33 20.73
CA GLN A 940 11.93 -12.08 20.69
C GLN A 940 10.71 -12.17 21.63
N TYR A 941 10.61 -11.23 22.56
CA TYR A 941 9.47 -11.09 23.45
C TYR A 941 8.85 -9.70 23.37
N TYR A 942 7.57 -9.61 23.73
CA TYR A 942 6.93 -8.34 24.04
C TYR A 942 6.41 -8.26 25.47
N ALA A 943 6.46 -7.07 26.04
CA ALA A 943 5.85 -6.71 27.31
C ALA A 943 4.78 -5.64 27.03
N PHE A 944 3.51 -5.97 27.30
CA PHE A 944 2.41 -5.03 27.17
C PHE A 944 2.39 -4.10 28.39
N VAL A 945 2.61 -2.81 28.18
CA VAL A 945 2.77 -1.80 29.24
C VAL A 945 2.13 -0.48 28.85
N GLU A 946 1.60 0.25 29.84
CA GLU A 946 1.23 1.65 29.64
C GLU A 946 2.47 2.55 29.57
N GLU A 947 2.35 3.70 28.92
CA GLU A 947 3.49 4.63 28.73
C GLU A 947 4.16 5.02 30.06
N ARG A 948 3.35 5.29 31.10
CA ARG A 948 3.84 5.60 32.47
C ARG A 948 4.58 4.45 33.15
N GLN A 949 4.36 3.21 32.72
CA GLN A 949 4.94 2.00 33.32
C GLN A 949 6.24 1.57 32.63
N LYS A 950 6.56 2.11 31.44
CA LYS A 950 7.73 1.68 30.66
C LYS A 950 9.06 1.77 31.43
N VAL A 951 9.28 2.85 32.17
CA VAL A 951 10.52 3.02 32.97
C VAL A 951 10.60 1.99 34.11
N HIS A 952 9.47 1.68 34.74
CA HIS A 952 9.41 0.64 35.78
C HIS A 952 9.65 -0.76 35.21
N CYS A 953 9.06 -1.05 34.05
CA CYS A 953 9.31 -2.29 33.31
C CYS A 953 10.80 -2.42 32.94
N LEU A 954 11.43 -1.34 32.45
CA LEU A 954 12.85 -1.31 32.12
C LEU A 954 13.73 -1.63 33.34
N ASN A 955 13.45 -1.04 34.51
CA ASN A 955 14.17 -1.36 35.74
C ASN A 955 14.04 -2.83 36.15
N THR A 956 12.84 -3.39 35.95
CA THR A 956 12.58 -4.82 36.20
C THR A 956 13.40 -5.71 35.25
N LEU A 957 13.51 -5.32 33.98
CA LEU A 957 14.35 -6.04 33.00
C LEU A 957 15.82 -6.01 33.39
N PHE A 958 16.35 -4.86 33.81
CA PHE A 958 17.74 -4.77 34.30
C PHE A 958 18.03 -5.62 35.53
N SER A 959 17.03 -5.81 36.40
CA SER A 959 17.18 -6.64 37.60
C SER A 959 17.08 -8.13 37.31
N LYS A 960 16.25 -8.53 36.33
CA LYS A 960 15.97 -9.93 36.02
C LYS A 960 16.88 -10.55 34.96
N LEU A 961 17.39 -9.74 34.03
CA LEU A 961 18.20 -10.21 32.91
C LEU A 961 19.70 -10.05 33.21
N GLN A 962 20.49 -11.08 32.91
CA GLN A 962 21.95 -10.96 32.84
C GLN A 962 22.40 -10.20 31.58
N ILE A 963 22.57 -8.89 31.70
CA ILE A 963 22.95 -8.03 30.58
C ILE A 963 24.47 -7.81 30.60
N ASN A 964 25.16 -8.25 29.55
CA ASN A 964 26.57 -7.88 29.31
C ASN A 964 26.63 -6.46 28.78
N GLN A 965 26.02 -6.24 27.61
CA GLN A 965 25.73 -4.93 27.07
C GLN A 965 24.34 -4.92 26.44
N SER A 966 23.62 -3.80 26.58
CA SER A 966 22.32 -3.60 25.94
C SER A 966 22.25 -2.33 25.11
N ILE A 967 21.43 -2.40 24.05
CA ILE A 967 21.04 -1.23 23.26
C ILE A 967 19.54 -1.01 23.44
N ILE A 968 19.18 0.22 23.78
CA ILE A 968 17.81 0.64 24.09
C ILE A 968 17.36 1.67 23.06
N PHE A 969 16.29 1.37 22.32
CA PHE A 969 15.82 2.21 21.22
C PHE A 969 14.64 3.09 21.61
N CYS A 970 14.73 4.37 21.27
CA CYS A 970 13.66 5.36 21.38
C CYS A 970 13.38 6.03 20.03
N ASN A 971 12.14 6.44 19.79
CA ASN A 971 11.73 7.06 18.53
C ASN A 971 12.10 8.56 18.44
N SER A 972 12.42 9.22 19.57
CA SER A 972 12.71 10.66 19.62
C SER A 972 14.01 11.00 20.34
N VAL A 973 14.69 12.06 19.89
CA VAL A 973 15.95 12.54 20.48
C VAL A 973 15.77 12.98 21.93
N ASN A 974 14.70 13.73 22.22
CA ASN A 974 14.45 14.21 23.59
C ASN A 974 14.22 13.03 24.55
N ARG A 975 13.56 11.96 24.07
CA ARG A 975 13.34 10.74 24.87
C ARG A 975 14.64 10.01 25.16
N VAL A 976 15.58 9.97 24.21
CA VAL A 976 16.91 9.37 24.41
C VAL A 976 17.64 10.04 25.58
N GLU A 977 17.73 11.38 25.59
CA GLU A 977 18.42 12.12 26.65
C GLU A 977 17.73 11.95 28.01
N LEU A 978 16.40 12.07 28.04
CA LEU A 978 15.62 11.92 29.29
C LEU A 978 15.71 10.51 29.86
N LEU A 979 15.62 9.48 29.00
CA LEU A 979 15.71 8.08 29.44
C LEU A 979 17.11 7.77 29.95
N ALA A 980 18.16 8.21 29.27
CA ALA A 980 19.53 7.99 29.71
C ALA A 980 19.81 8.63 31.08
N LYS A 981 19.29 9.84 31.32
CA LYS A 981 19.33 10.48 32.63
C LYS A 981 18.60 9.64 33.69
N LYS A 982 17.40 9.15 33.38
CA LYS A 982 16.64 8.28 34.28
C LYS A 982 17.32 6.94 34.58
N ILE A 983 17.94 6.30 33.60
CA ILE A 983 18.69 5.06 33.81
C ILE A 983 19.91 5.31 34.72
N THR A 984 20.58 6.44 34.53
CA THR A 984 21.70 6.85 35.40
C THR A 984 21.23 7.14 36.83
N GLU A 985 20.09 7.81 37.00
CA GLU A 985 19.45 8.06 38.31
C GLU A 985 19.04 6.75 39.01
N LEU A 986 18.68 5.71 38.25
CA LEU A 986 18.38 4.38 38.78
C LEU A 986 19.63 3.57 39.17
N GLY A 987 20.84 4.12 38.98
CA GLY A 987 22.10 3.50 39.38
C GLY A 987 22.77 2.62 38.32
N TYR A 988 22.30 2.64 37.07
CA TYR A 988 22.90 1.86 35.98
C TYR A 988 23.78 2.73 35.08
N SER A 989 24.95 2.22 34.68
CA SER A 989 25.80 2.90 33.69
C SER A 989 25.06 3.01 32.35
N CYS A 990 24.91 4.22 31.82
CA CYS A 990 24.23 4.46 30.56
C CYS A 990 24.92 5.56 29.75
N PHE A 991 25.20 5.28 28.49
CA PHE A 991 25.49 6.31 27.49
C PHE A 991 24.29 6.53 26.59
N TYR A 992 24.30 7.64 25.87
CA TYR A 992 23.28 7.92 24.87
C TYR A 992 23.89 8.47 23.60
N ILE A 993 23.22 8.24 22.47
CA ILE A 993 23.70 8.67 21.16
C ILE A 993 22.53 9.01 20.23
N HIS A 994 22.57 10.20 19.59
CA HIS A 994 21.55 10.66 18.66
C HIS A 994 22.05 11.70 17.65
N ALA A 995 21.22 12.00 16.65
CA ALA A 995 21.56 12.88 15.52
C ALA A 995 22.05 14.28 15.90
N LYS A 996 21.49 14.88 16.96
CA LYS A 996 21.82 16.25 17.40
C LYS A 996 23.16 16.41 18.14
N MET A 997 23.82 15.31 18.53
CA MET A 997 25.13 15.39 19.18
C MET A 997 26.23 15.77 18.18
N LEU A 998 27.23 16.52 18.66
CA LEU A 998 28.46 16.80 17.92
C LEU A 998 29.16 15.49 17.54
N GLN A 999 29.72 15.43 16.32
CA GLN A 999 30.30 14.19 15.77
C GLN A 999 31.39 13.60 16.68
N ASP A 1000 32.29 14.44 17.21
CA ASP A 1000 33.39 13.98 18.06
C ASP A 1000 32.89 13.30 19.34
N HIS A 1001 31.81 13.82 19.92
CA HIS A 1001 31.17 13.20 21.08
C HIS A 1001 30.53 11.86 20.73
N ARG A 1002 29.90 11.75 19.55
CA ARG A 1002 29.32 10.49 19.07
C ARG A 1002 30.39 9.43 18.84
N ASN A 1003 31.50 9.80 18.21
CA ASN A 1003 32.65 8.92 17.98
C ASN A 1003 33.24 8.43 19.30
N ARG A 1004 33.37 9.32 20.30
CA ARG A 1004 33.85 8.97 21.64
C ARG A 1004 32.90 8.00 22.35
N VAL A 1005 31.60 8.32 22.42
CA VAL A 1005 30.59 7.43 23.03
C VAL A 1005 30.58 6.06 22.36
N PHE A 1006 30.66 6.03 21.03
CA PHE A 1006 30.71 4.78 20.27
C PHE A 1006 31.96 3.96 20.59
N HIS A 1007 33.14 4.60 20.62
CA HIS A 1007 34.41 3.96 20.97
C HIS A 1007 34.39 3.39 22.39
N ASP A 1008 33.93 4.19 23.36
CA ASP A 1008 33.89 3.80 24.77
C ASP A 1008 32.88 2.67 25.00
N PHE A 1009 31.71 2.72 24.36
CA PHE A 1009 30.73 1.64 24.42
C PHE A 1009 31.24 0.35 23.77
N ARG A 1010 31.91 0.44 22.61
CA ARG A 1010 32.52 -0.73 21.94
C ARG A 1010 33.60 -1.40 22.78
N ASN A 1011 34.36 -0.62 23.56
CA ASN A 1011 35.39 -1.14 24.46
C ASN A 1011 34.86 -1.65 25.81
N GLY A 1012 33.53 -1.67 26.00
CA GLY A 1012 32.91 -2.18 27.21
C GLY A 1012 32.91 -1.19 28.39
N ALA A 1013 33.23 0.08 28.18
CA ALA A 1013 33.25 1.08 29.26
C ALA A 1013 31.86 1.39 29.85
N CYS A 1014 30.79 1.00 29.16
CA CYS A 1014 29.42 1.18 29.61
C CYS A 1014 28.55 -0.02 29.20
N ARG A 1015 27.62 -0.42 30.08
CA ARG A 1015 26.71 -1.55 29.84
C ARG A 1015 25.49 -1.20 29.00
N ASN A 1016 24.97 0.02 29.05
CA ASN A 1016 23.73 0.38 28.35
C ASN A 1016 23.93 1.57 27.40
N LEU A 1017 23.37 1.47 26.20
CA LEU A 1017 23.36 2.55 25.20
C LEU A 1017 21.94 2.88 24.78
N VAL A 1018 21.48 4.10 25.04
CA VAL A 1018 20.17 4.60 24.57
C VAL A 1018 20.34 5.37 23.25
N CYS A 1019 19.57 5.04 22.23
CA CYS A 1019 19.73 5.67 20.92
C CYS A 1019 18.44 5.76 20.09
N THR A 1020 18.49 6.61 19.04
CA THR A 1020 17.45 6.66 18.00
C THR A 1020 17.80 5.77 16.81
N ASP A 1021 16.85 5.65 15.87
CA ASP A 1021 17.00 4.85 14.65
C ASP A 1021 18.20 5.20 13.77
N LEU A 1022 18.77 6.39 13.94
CA LEU A 1022 20.00 6.77 13.24
C LEU A 1022 21.15 5.79 13.53
N PHE A 1023 21.18 5.20 14.73
CA PHE A 1023 22.24 4.31 15.20
C PHE A 1023 21.87 2.81 15.05
N THR A 1024 20.77 2.49 14.37
CA THR A 1024 20.33 1.09 14.15
C THR A 1024 21.13 0.34 13.10
N ARG A 1025 21.92 1.06 12.30
CA ARG A 1025 22.51 0.57 11.05
C ARG A 1025 24.03 0.60 11.11
N GLY A 1026 24.66 -0.48 10.66
CA GLY A 1026 26.11 -0.60 10.58
C GLY A 1026 26.92 -0.75 11.88
N ILE A 1027 26.35 -0.57 13.07
CA ILE A 1027 27.09 -0.79 14.34
C ILE A 1027 27.32 -2.27 14.61
N ASP A 1028 28.58 -2.70 14.72
CA ASP A 1028 28.98 -4.05 15.13
C ASP A 1028 29.62 -4.12 16.52
N ILE A 1029 28.86 -4.65 17.47
CA ILE A 1029 29.29 -4.83 18.86
C ILE A 1029 28.92 -6.25 19.28
N GLN A 1030 29.92 -7.13 19.27
CA GLN A 1030 29.76 -8.56 19.57
C GLN A 1030 29.28 -8.83 21.01
N ALA A 1031 29.55 -7.90 21.94
CA ALA A 1031 29.20 -8.04 23.35
C ALA A 1031 27.72 -7.69 23.66
N VAL A 1032 26.94 -7.20 22.69
CA VAL A 1032 25.52 -6.90 22.88
C VAL A 1032 24.70 -8.19 22.82
N ASN A 1033 24.22 -8.63 23.99
CA ASN A 1033 23.36 -9.81 24.11
C ASN A 1033 21.87 -9.45 24.24
N VAL A 1034 21.53 -8.22 24.64
CA VAL A 1034 20.14 -7.77 24.84
C VAL A 1034 19.82 -6.50 24.06
N VAL A 1035 18.71 -6.50 23.33
CA VAL A 1035 18.13 -5.32 22.69
C VAL A 1035 16.78 -5.00 23.34
N ILE A 1036 16.55 -3.75 23.69
CA ILE A 1036 15.27 -3.31 24.25
C ILE A 1036 14.67 -2.23 23.37
N ASN A 1037 13.51 -2.50 22.79
CA ASN A 1037 12.72 -1.49 22.10
C ASN A 1037 11.83 -0.78 23.13
N PHE A 1038 12.34 0.32 23.70
CA PHE A 1038 11.60 1.14 24.65
C PHE A 1038 10.40 1.83 23.98
N ASP A 1039 10.62 2.31 22.76
CA ASP A 1039 9.55 2.67 21.83
C ASP A 1039 9.50 1.65 20.70
N PHE A 1040 8.34 1.07 20.44
CA PHE A 1040 8.18 0.09 19.38
C PHE A 1040 8.37 0.75 17.98
N PRO A 1041 9.09 0.12 17.04
CA PRO A 1041 9.31 0.67 15.70
C PRO A 1041 8.03 0.64 14.85
N LYS A 1042 7.94 1.56 13.88
CA LYS A 1042 6.75 1.73 13.02
C LYS A 1042 6.73 0.84 11.77
N ASN A 1043 7.87 0.25 11.40
CA ASN A 1043 8.00 -0.60 10.21
C ASN A 1043 8.92 -1.82 10.49
N SER A 1044 8.74 -2.89 9.73
CA SER A 1044 9.50 -4.15 9.88
C SER A 1044 10.98 -3.99 9.57
N GLU A 1045 11.33 -3.14 8.61
CA GLU A 1045 12.71 -2.87 8.24
C GLU A 1045 13.49 -2.32 9.45
N THR A 1046 12.99 -1.25 10.10
CA THR A 1046 13.63 -0.69 11.30
C THR A 1046 13.67 -1.71 12.43
N TYR A 1047 12.59 -2.48 12.62
CA TYR A 1047 12.55 -3.54 13.61
C TYR A 1047 13.66 -4.59 13.40
N LEU A 1048 13.82 -5.08 12.17
CA LEU A 1048 14.85 -6.05 11.79
C LEU A 1048 16.26 -5.51 12.09
N HIS A 1049 16.51 -4.23 11.80
CA HIS A 1049 17.81 -3.60 12.09
C HIS A 1049 18.07 -3.40 13.59
N ARG A 1050 17.04 -3.01 14.35
CA ARG A 1050 17.11 -2.86 15.82
C ARG A 1050 17.42 -4.18 16.49
N VAL A 1051 16.61 -5.20 16.21
CA VAL A 1051 16.74 -6.52 16.86
C VAL A 1051 18.03 -7.22 16.44
N GLY A 1052 18.43 -7.09 15.17
CA GLY A 1052 19.71 -7.57 14.64
C GLY A 1052 20.97 -6.86 15.17
N ARG A 1053 20.86 -6.06 16.24
CA ARG A 1053 22.02 -5.62 17.03
C ARG A 1053 22.49 -6.67 18.04
N SER A 1054 21.61 -7.59 18.45
CA SER A 1054 21.97 -8.79 19.22
C SER A 1054 22.14 -10.01 18.31
N GLY A 1055 22.68 -11.10 18.85
CA GLY A 1055 22.79 -12.38 18.14
C GLY A 1055 23.65 -12.35 16.88
N ARG A 1056 24.82 -11.68 16.98
CA ARG A 1056 25.77 -11.52 15.88
C ARG A 1056 26.69 -12.72 15.73
N PHE A 1057 27.10 -13.00 14.49
CA PHE A 1057 27.97 -14.12 14.12
C PHE A 1057 27.49 -15.47 14.66
N GLY A 1058 26.16 -15.62 14.71
CA GLY A 1058 25.48 -16.84 15.13
C GLY A 1058 25.32 -17.03 16.63
N HIS A 1059 25.78 -16.08 17.46
CA HIS A 1059 25.48 -16.11 18.89
C HIS A 1059 23.99 -15.90 19.16
N LEU A 1060 23.57 -16.32 20.34
CA LEU A 1060 22.20 -16.12 20.81
C LEU A 1060 21.99 -14.69 21.33
N GLY A 1061 20.81 -14.14 21.11
CA GLY A 1061 20.44 -12.79 21.56
C GLY A 1061 19.00 -12.72 22.04
N LEU A 1062 18.71 -11.72 22.87
CA LEU A 1062 17.38 -11.43 23.38
C LEU A 1062 16.90 -10.06 22.91
N ALA A 1063 15.69 -9.98 22.39
CA ALA A 1063 15.02 -8.73 22.09
C ALA A 1063 13.71 -8.60 22.87
N VAL A 1064 13.59 -7.52 23.65
CA VAL A 1064 12.40 -7.21 24.44
C VAL A 1064 11.72 -5.95 23.90
N ASN A 1065 10.45 -6.09 23.55
CA ASN A 1065 9.65 -5.02 22.96
C ASN A 1065 8.67 -4.47 24.00
N LEU A 1066 8.78 -3.18 24.36
CA LEU A 1066 7.76 -2.53 25.19
C LEU A 1066 6.64 -2.02 24.28
N ILE A 1067 5.45 -2.59 24.44
CA ILE A 1067 4.32 -2.38 23.54
C ILE A 1067 3.20 -1.70 24.31
N THR A 1068 2.75 -0.55 23.80
CA THR A 1068 1.55 0.12 24.28
C THR A 1068 0.32 -0.31 23.49
N TYR A 1069 -0.87 0.10 23.92
CA TYR A 1069 -2.10 -0.18 23.19
C TYR A 1069 -2.06 0.34 21.75
N GLU A 1070 -1.40 1.48 21.48
CA GLU A 1070 -1.28 2.06 20.14
C GLU A 1070 -0.34 1.26 19.23
N ASP A 1071 0.65 0.59 19.81
CA ASP A 1071 1.68 -0.15 19.08
C ASP A 1071 1.19 -1.50 18.54
N ARG A 1072 0.01 -1.98 18.96
CA ARG A 1072 -0.55 -3.30 18.55
C ARG A 1072 -0.65 -3.49 17.04
N PHE A 1073 -0.97 -2.42 16.30
CA PHE A 1073 -1.07 -2.47 14.84
C PHE A 1073 0.30 -2.61 14.19
N ASN A 1074 1.30 -1.92 14.74
CA ASN A 1074 2.68 -2.04 14.28
C ASN A 1074 3.22 -3.44 14.59
N LEU A 1075 2.89 -3.99 15.78
CA LEU A 1075 3.27 -5.34 16.16
C LEU A 1075 2.73 -6.36 15.17
N TYR A 1076 1.42 -6.38 14.97
CA TYR A 1076 0.78 -7.30 14.04
C TYR A 1076 1.32 -7.16 12.62
N ARG A 1077 1.53 -5.93 12.15
CA ARG A 1077 2.13 -5.67 10.83
C ARG A 1077 3.54 -6.26 10.72
N ILE A 1078 4.38 -6.06 11.73
CA ILE A 1078 5.75 -6.57 11.76
C ILE A 1078 5.75 -8.10 11.81
N GLU A 1079 4.87 -8.73 12.60
CA GLU A 1079 4.73 -10.19 12.65
C GLU A 1079 4.32 -10.78 11.29
N GLN A 1080 3.37 -10.14 10.60
CA GLN A 1080 2.93 -10.55 9.26
C GLN A 1080 4.02 -10.37 8.20
N GLU A 1081 4.72 -9.24 8.19
CA GLU A 1081 5.79 -8.95 7.22
C GLU A 1081 7.03 -9.83 7.43
N LEU A 1082 7.33 -10.22 8.67
CA LEU A 1082 8.48 -11.07 9.01
C LEU A 1082 8.14 -12.57 9.04
N GLY A 1083 6.85 -12.93 9.05
CA GLY A 1083 6.41 -14.31 9.18
C GLY A 1083 6.77 -14.93 10.53
N THR A 1084 6.85 -14.13 11.59
CA THR A 1084 7.27 -14.57 12.93
C THR A 1084 6.33 -14.07 14.00
N GLU A 1085 6.00 -14.93 14.97
CA GLU A 1085 5.21 -14.58 16.15
C GLU A 1085 6.16 -14.10 17.26
N ILE A 1086 5.93 -12.89 17.77
CA ILE A 1086 6.66 -12.34 18.92
C ILE A 1086 5.86 -12.73 20.16
N LYS A 1087 6.43 -13.59 21.01
CA LYS A 1087 5.72 -14.12 22.17
C LYS A 1087 5.63 -13.09 23.29
N GLN A 1088 4.62 -13.21 24.14
CA GLN A 1088 4.58 -12.44 25.38
C GLN A 1088 5.76 -12.84 26.28
N ILE A 1089 6.35 -11.87 26.97
CA ILE A 1089 7.46 -12.11 27.89
C ILE A 1089 7.03 -13.06 29.02
N PRO A 1090 7.73 -14.19 29.25
CA PRO A 1090 7.41 -15.10 30.34
C PRO A 1090 7.82 -14.50 31.70
N SER A 1091 7.30 -15.07 32.79
CA SER A 1091 7.63 -14.63 34.16
C SER A 1091 9.10 -14.82 34.53
N GLN A 1092 9.72 -15.86 33.97
CA GLN A 1092 11.15 -16.17 34.03
C GLN A 1092 11.67 -16.43 32.61
N ILE A 1093 12.84 -15.87 32.30
CA ILE A 1093 13.53 -16.03 31.02
C ILE A 1093 14.74 -16.91 31.28
N ASP A 1094 14.84 -18.03 30.57
CA ASP A 1094 16.00 -18.91 30.64
C ASP A 1094 17.25 -18.17 30.14
N GLN A 1095 18.36 -18.25 30.87
CA GLN A 1095 19.61 -17.58 30.49
C GLN A 1095 20.24 -18.24 29.26
N ALA A 1096 20.02 -19.54 29.05
CA ALA A 1096 20.63 -20.28 27.94
C ALA A 1096 20.22 -19.75 26.56
N ILE A 1097 19.12 -19.01 26.45
CA ILE A 1097 18.61 -18.49 25.16
C ILE A 1097 19.30 -17.19 24.71
N TYR A 1098 20.19 -16.59 25.54
CA TYR A 1098 20.90 -15.35 25.19
C TYR A 1098 22.24 -15.12 25.95
N CYS A 1099 22.58 -15.97 26.92
CA CYS A 1099 23.86 -16.02 27.61
C CYS A 1099 24.44 -17.43 27.40
N SER A 1100 25.27 -17.59 26.36
CA SER A 1100 26.00 -18.84 26.06
C SER A 1100 27.49 -18.57 25.98
#